data_AF-A0A7J7J3Z7-F1
#
_entry.id   AF-A0A7J7J3Z7-F1
#
_cell.length_a   1.000
_cell.length_b   1.000
_cell.length_c   1.000
_cell.angle_alpha   90.00
_cell.angle_beta   90.00
_cell.angle_gamma   90.00
#
_symmetry.space_group_name_H-M   'P 1'
#
loop_
_entity.id
_entity.type
_entity.pdbx_description
1 polymer ?
#
loop_
_entity_poly.entity_id
_entity_poly.type
_entity_poly.pdbx_seq_one_letter_code
_entity_poly.pdbx_strand_id
1 'polypeptide(L)'
;MASSKRNNMSDFHKSSVSLDLDQYSWYRYKEHGVHPKPRLVRSPLYIEESYQHHHSHNRSQSVDDWLDENESQHEGQYRQYSRNGVESNFILRNHQHLKHNNEVSFAQSLPTNHRTQKNRLKKIQRPRRWYGFNLPSSERLRTRNYQLPNLEDTTKAGVLLQRHHSSNEDLIVSSGLIVRGFTEKTTSHGLPHAYFASGVLKKVVWTLISLAALVLLSLHLFRLIQNWREAEVSTKLIWNQTRSLEFPAITICNYNPLKLSALDKQLNLKSLVENSTNTAQIKGGSQRNLLRNSLIKQLATEYITLSDEEFSVLGHNISEMVIFCSFHGEECEPNDFTYFRDPRYGNCVTFNSGVNSESAVMKKTSVAGPDYGLSVVVYLEQFDYIPLLTEAAGAVVVIHNQTVMPFPDQNAISLTANTLVNIGINKKVHQRISGKYGTCTASGDNSNNIYKEKYDYSLTACLKTCYQRETVSQCGCYQSSIPYTPESSEFSHTSNITVCDDSSPDVEKCINLVNEEYEDGVTDCSYCHQPCYEETFDTRFSSAIWPASSYLADFERELRDSYPNIIKSIEKKLATDNAGNSVSSNQQAAGITQLIKENFLRLNVYYGDLQTVIYEEISIYDDFQFASDLGGSFGLWVGWSVISMVEFVELFLDFLVFFCYGACTTKKKPKKQNMANNS
;
A
#
# COMPACT_ATOMS: atom_id res chain seq x y z
N MET A 1 -76.37 -14.37 27.73
CA MET A 1 -77.33 -13.34 28.20
C MET A 1 -76.81 -11.96 27.80
N ALA A 2 -77.60 -10.89 27.92
CA ALA A 2 -77.36 -9.62 27.23
C ALA A 2 -76.71 -8.50 28.11
N SER A 3 -76.42 -7.36 27.46
CA SER A 3 -75.68 -6.17 27.96
C SER A 3 -74.14 -6.33 27.91
N SER A 4 -73.34 -5.33 27.50
CA SER A 4 -73.63 -3.89 27.32
C SER A 4 -73.02 -3.27 26.05
N LYS A 5 -73.82 -2.42 25.38
CA LYS A 5 -73.54 -1.27 24.46
C LYS A 5 -72.47 -1.35 23.34
N ARG A 6 -72.87 -0.81 22.18
CA ARG A 6 -72.05 -0.55 20.96
C ARG A 6 -71.80 0.97 20.80
N ASN A 7 -70.86 1.36 19.94
CA ASN A 7 -71.16 2.08 18.68
C ASN A 7 -69.93 2.24 17.77
N ASN A 8 -70.15 2.62 16.50
CA ASN A 8 -69.17 2.58 15.42
C ASN A 8 -68.60 3.97 15.02
N MET A 9 -67.32 3.97 14.63
CA MET A 9 -66.68 4.49 13.39
C MET A 9 -67.32 5.61 12.52
N SER A 10 -66.42 6.37 11.84
CA SER A 10 -66.61 7.38 10.75
C SER A 10 -67.35 8.68 11.14
N ASP A 11 -66.78 9.89 10.96
CA ASP A 11 -66.40 10.48 9.66
C ASP A 11 -65.35 11.62 9.73
N PHE A 12 -64.91 12.06 8.53
CA PHE A 12 -64.44 13.41 8.08
C PHE A 12 -63.09 13.55 7.32
N HIS A 13 -63.23 13.54 5.98
CA HIS A 13 -62.61 14.35 4.93
C HIS A 13 -61.17 14.94 5.00
N LYS A 14 -60.50 14.84 3.84
CA LYS A 14 -59.35 15.65 3.42
C LYS A 14 -59.77 17.06 2.94
N SER A 15 -58.90 18.05 3.14
CA SER A 15 -58.71 19.17 2.18
C SER A 15 -57.35 19.84 2.38
N SER A 16 -56.68 20.18 1.28
CA SER A 16 -55.34 20.79 1.22
C SER A 16 -55.37 22.30 1.04
N VAL A 17 -54.40 23.03 1.62
CA VAL A 17 -53.95 24.36 1.15
C VAL A 17 -52.42 24.45 1.33
N SER A 18 -51.74 25.15 0.41
CA SER A 18 -50.31 25.45 0.40
C SER A 18 -49.95 26.65 1.30
N LEU A 19 -48.65 26.92 1.52
CA LEU A 19 -48.05 28.27 1.41
C LEU A 19 -46.52 28.24 1.69
N ASP A 20 -45.79 28.78 0.72
CA ASP A 20 -44.60 29.65 0.78
C ASP A 20 -43.50 29.45 1.84
N LEU A 21 -42.30 29.13 1.32
CA LEU A 21 -41.01 29.64 1.82
C LEU A 21 -40.26 30.22 0.62
N ASP A 22 -40.10 31.55 0.58
CA ASP A 22 -39.37 32.29 -0.46
C ASP A 22 -38.51 33.39 0.20
N GLN A 23 -37.41 33.79 -0.47
CA GLN A 23 -36.47 34.86 -0.09
C GLN A 23 -35.65 34.61 1.22
N TYR A 24 -34.32 34.79 1.33
CA TYR A 24 -33.24 35.38 0.52
C TYR A 24 -31.90 34.69 0.90
N SER A 25 -30.74 34.79 0.21
CA SER A 25 -30.34 35.49 -1.03
C SER A 25 -29.06 34.86 -1.65
N TRP A 26 -29.02 34.82 -2.99
CA TRP A 26 -27.86 34.89 -3.92
C TRP A 26 -26.41 34.84 -3.40
N TYR A 27 -25.59 33.98 -4.03
CA TYR A 27 -24.34 34.45 -4.66
C TYR A 27 -24.09 33.79 -6.03
N ARG A 28 -23.15 34.34 -6.81
CA ARG A 28 -23.06 34.18 -8.28
C ARG A 28 -21.72 33.56 -8.69
N TYR A 29 -21.72 32.31 -9.16
CA TYR A 29 -20.54 31.71 -9.79
C TYR A 29 -20.20 32.40 -11.13
N LYS A 30 -18.90 32.53 -11.41
CA LYS A 30 -18.34 33.02 -12.67
C LYS A 30 -17.61 31.89 -13.39
N GLU A 31 -17.94 31.66 -14.66
CA GLU A 31 -17.18 30.76 -15.53
C GLU A 31 -16.08 31.51 -16.30
N HIS A 32 -14.83 31.06 -16.14
CA HIS A 32 -13.74 31.09 -17.12
C HIS A 32 -12.80 29.95 -16.66
N GLY A 33 -12.73 28.78 -17.32
CA GLY A 33 -11.94 28.54 -18.54
C GLY A 33 -10.50 28.12 -18.17
N VAL A 34 -9.88 27.06 -18.71
CA VAL A 34 -10.22 26.18 -19.85
C VAL A 34 -9.59 24.80 -19.64
N HIS A 35 -10.35 23.71 -19.85
CA HIS A 35 -9.80 22.35 -19.97
C HIS A 35 -10.41 21.59 -21.17
N PRO A 36 -9.67 20.68 -21.83
CA PRO A 36 -10.13 19.97 -23.03
C PRO A 36 -11.08 18.82 -22.70
N LYS A 37 -12.02 18.52 -23.62
CA LYS A 37 -12.99 17.43 -23.48
C LYS A 37 -12.33 16.06 -23.64
N PRO A 38 -12.62 15.06 -22.77
CA PRO A 38 -12.30 13.66 -23.08
C PRO A 38 -13.12 13.18 -24.29
N ARG A 39 -12.55 12.27 -25.09
CA ARG A 39 -13.27 11.59 -26.18
C ARG A 39 -14.05 10.40 -25.64
N LEU A 40 -15.33 10.33 -25.98
CA LEU A 40 -16.12 9.10 -25.82
C LEU A 40 -15.55 7.98 -26.71
N VAL A 41 -14.86 7.02 -26.10
CA VAL A 41 -14.54 5.73 -26.70
C VAL A 41 -15.53 4.70 -26.14
N ARG A 42 -16.19 3.94 -27.01
CA ARG A 42 -17.06 2.84 -26.59
C ARG A 42 -16.23 1.61 -26.25
N SER A 43 -16.25 1.18 -25.00
CA SER A 43 -15.96 -0.20 -24.61
C SER A 43 -17.14 -1.13 -24.97
N PRO A 44 -16.90 -2.42 -25.24
CA PRO A 44 -17.96 -3.39 -25.50
C PRO A 44 -18.64 -3.83 -24.18
N LEU A 45 -19.90 -4.26 -24.26
CA LEU A 45 -20.59 -4.88 -23.13
C LEU A 45 -19.95 -6.24 -22.80
N TYR A 46 -19.72 -6.48 -21.51
CA TYR A 46 -19.78 -7.82 -20.93
C TYR A 46 -21.09 -7.96 -20.15
N ILE A 47 -21.59 -9.19 -20.04
CA ILE A 47 -22.85 -9.53 -19.39
C ILE A 47 -22.53 -10.19 -18.05
N GLU A 48 -23.03 -9.63 -16.95
CA GLU A 48 -23.14 -10.32 -15.66
C GLU A 48 -24.61 -10.68 -15.41
N GLU A 49 -24.89 -11.97 -15.21
CA GLU A 49 -26.22 -12.44 -14.83
C GLU A 49 -26.43 -12.26 -13.32
N SER A 50 -27.39 -11.41 -12.94
CA SER A 50 -27.76 -11.18 -11.54
C SER A 50 -29.03 -11.96 -11.18
N TYR A 51 -28.88 -13.06 -10.44
CA TYR A 51 -30.00 -13.85 -9.93
C TYR A 51 -30.71 -13.14 -8.77
N GLN A 52 -31.87 -12.52 -9.06
CA GLN A 52 -32.78 -12.02 -8.03
C GLN A 52 -33.72 -13.12 -7.52
N HIS A 53 -33.61 -13.50 -6.24
CA HIS A 53 -34.61 -14.32 -5.57
C HIS A 53 -35.74 -13.44 -5.02
N HIS A 54 -36.91 -13.48 -5.66
CA HIS A 54 -38.13 -12.90 -5.10
C HIS A 54 -38.83 -13.89 -4.15
N HIS A 55 -39.18 -13.43 -2.95
CA HIS A 55 -40.09 -14.15 -2.05
C HIS A 55 -41.49 -14.31 -2.68
N SER A 56 -42.12 -15.45 -2.41
CA SER A 56 -43.58 -15.59 -2.45
C SER A 56 -44.06 -16.41 -1.24
N HIS A 57 -45.27 -16.14 -0.76
CA HIS A 57 -45.79 -16.68 0.51
C HIS A 57 -46.74 -17.88 0.30
N ASN A 58 -46.58 -18.88 1.18
CA ASN A 58 -47.61 -19.76 1.76
C ASN A 58 -48.95 -19.97 1.01
N ARG A 59 -49.25 -21.23 0.68
CA ARG A 59 -50.53 -21.81 1.15
C ARG A 59 -50.54 -23.35 1.28
N SER A 60 -50.50 -23.81 2.53
CA SER A 60 -51.38 -24.79 3.20
C SER A 60 -51.75 -26.14 2.57
N GLN A 61 -51.92 -27.12 3.49
CA GLN A 61 -52.55 -28.45 3.39
C GLN A 61 -51.62 -29.59 2.94
N SER A 62 -51.55 -30.80 3.54
CA SER A 62 -51.97 -31.45 4.83
C SER A 62 -52.55 -32.84 4.53
N VAL A 63 -52.51 -33.78 5.49
CA VAL A 63 -52.88 -35.21 5.36
C VAL A 63 -51.81 -35.98 4.58
N ASP A 64 -50.94 -36.80 5.16
CA ASP A 64 -51.02 -37.88 6.18
C ASP A 64 -51.22 -39.28 5.58
N ASP A 65 -50.51 -40.24 6.20
CA ASP A 65 -50.90 -41.62 6.50
C ASP A 65 -50.58 -42.83 5.56
N TRP A 66 -50.20 -43.92 6.23
CA TRP A 66 -49.99 -45.34 5.83
C TRP A 66 -48.82 -45.67 4.86
N LEU A 67 -47.92 -46.64 5.07
CA LEU A 67 -47.79 -47.91 5.83
C LEU A 67 -47.87 -49.19 4.96
N ASP A 68 -46.75 -49.92 5.00
CA ASP A 68 -46.60 -51.38 5.14
C ASP A 68 -46.66 -52.41 3.97
N GLU A 69 -45.71 -53.35 4.13
CA GLU A 69 -45.66 -54.78 3.77
C GLU A 69 -45.38 -55.33 2.34
N ASN A 70 -44.26 -56.11 2.28
CA ASN A 70 -44.12 -57.47 1.71
C ASN A 70 -44.17 -57.68 0.16
N GLU A 71 -43.50 -58.67 -0.46
CA GLU A 71 -42.58 -59.73 0.04
C GLU A 71 -41.68 -60.32 -1.08
N SER A 72 -40.44 -60.75 -0.75
CA SER A 72 -39.79 -61.98 -1.30
C SER A 72 -39.36 -62.00 -2.82
N GLN A 73 -38.43 -62.81 -3.37
CA GLN A 73 -37.24 -63.56 -2.90
C GLN A 73 -36.15 -63.55 -4.00
N HIS A 74 -34.87 -63.68 -3.64
CA HIS A 74 -34.01 -64.82 -4.06
C HIS A 74 -32.64 -64.81 -3.34
N GLU A 75 -31.92 -65.94 -3.37
CA GLU A 75 -30.84 -66.26 -2.43
C GLU A 75 -29.40 -66.11 -2.98
N GLY A 76 -28.43 -65.97 -2.06
CA GLY A 76 -26.99 -66.04 -2.34
C GLY A 76 -26.14 -66.05 -1.06
N GLN A 77 -25.82 -67.23 -0.52
CA GLN A 77 -24.99 -67.43 0.68
C GLN A 77 -23.48 -67.32 0.31
N TYR A 78 -22.52 -66.93 1.18
CA TYR A 78 -22.17 -67.57 2.46
C TYR A 78 -21.41 -66.65 3.47
N ARG A 79 -21.16 -67.19 4.66
CA ARG A 79 -20.76 -66.49 5.90
C ARG A 79 -19.26 -66.17 6.09
N GLN A 80 -19.02 -65.00 6.69
CA GLN A 80 -18.33 -64.69 7.98
C GLN A 80 -17.18 -65.57 8.51
N TYR A 81 -16.22 -64.94 9.21
CA TYR A 81 -16.04 -65.14 10.66
C TYR A 81 -15.37 -63.93 11.35
N SER A 82 -15.54 -63.81 12.67
CA SER A 82 -14.97 -62.77 13.56
C SER A 82 -14.25 -63.42 14.76
N ARG A 83 -13.28 -62.72 15.38
CA ARG A 83 -12.86 -62.98 16.76
C ARG A 83 -12.10 -61.82 17.41
N ASN A 84 -12.53 -61.50 18.63
CA ASN A 84 -11.84 -61.07 19.87
C ASN A 84 -10.38 -60.55 19.77
N GLY A 85 -9.94 -59.50 20.48
CA GLY A 85 -10.55 -58.75 21.58
C GLY A 85 -10.07 -59.21 22.98
N VAL A 86 -9.08 -58.51 23.55
CA VAL A 86 -8.55 -58.63 24.93
C VAL A 86 -8.00 -57.25 25.37
N GLU A 87 -8.14 -56.90 26.64
CA GLU A 87 -7.64 -55.66 27.27
C GLU A 87 -6.18 -55.80 27.76
N SER A 88 -5.47 -54.68 27.95
CA SER A 88 -4.83 -54.33 29.26
C SER A 88 -3.96 -53.06 29.18
N ASN A 89 -3.72 -52.45 30.36
CA ASN A 89 -2.98 -51.20 30.55
C ASN A 89 -1.47 -51.41 30.77
N PHE A 90 -0.78 -50.26 30.92
CA PHE A 90 0.14 -49.91 32.03
C PHE A 90 1.66 -49.74 31.76
N ILE A 91 2.18 -48.68 32.41
CA ILE A 91 3.56 -48.43 32.88
C ILE A 91 4.62 -48.00 31.83
N LEU A 92 4.74 -46.67 31.72
CA LEU A 92 5.98 -45.88 31.86
C LEU A 92 7.33 -46.63 31.94
N ARG A 93 8.33 -46.18 31.17
CA ARG A 93 9.72 -46.15 31.66
C ARG A 93 10.54 -45.00 31.08
N ASN A 94 11.09 -44.18 31.98
CA ASN A 94 12.16 -43.24 31.66
C ASN A 94 13.42 -43.99 31.22
N HIS A 95 14.24 -43.36 30.37
CA HIS A 95 15.68 -43.55 30.42
C HIS A 95 16.40 -42.21 30.26
N GLN A 96 17.01 -41.75 31.35
CA GLN A 96 17.97 -40.64 31.33
C GLN A 96 19.37 -41.15 31.01
N HIS A 97 20.20 -40.22 30.52
CA HIS A 97 21.66 -40.24 30.49
C HIS A 97 22.38 -41.41 29.80
N LEU A 98 23.18 -41.03 28.80
CA LEU A 98 24.63 -41.20 28.91
C LEU A 98 25.34 -40.01 28.24
N LYS A 99 26.37 -39.45 28.90
CA LYS A 99 27.28 -38.46 28.29
C LYS A 99 28.38 -39.21 27.56
N HIS A 100 28.87 -38.66 26.45
CA HIS A 100 30.29 -38.80 26.11
C HIS A 100 30.78 -37.57 25.33
N ASN A 101 31.84 -36.96 25.81
CA ASN A 101 32.64 -36.02 25.01
C ASN A 101 33.51 -36.82 24.04
N ASN A 102 33.85 -36.20 22.91
CA ASN A 102 35.23 -36.17 22.43
C ASN A 102 35.43 -35.00 21.47
N GLU A 103 36.56 -34.31 21.61
CA GLU A 103 36.99 -33.22 20.73
C GLU A 103 37.80 -33.80 19.56
N VAL A 104 37.58 -33.28 18.34
CA VAL A 104 38.63 -33.23 17.32
C VAL A 104 38.52 -31.87 16.63
N SER A 105 39.63 -31.13 16.59
CA SER A 105 39.73 -29.81 16.01
C SER A 105 40.22 -29.86 14.56
N PHE A 106 39.79 -28.89 13.74
CA PHE A 106 40.49 -28.49 12.53
C PHE A 106 40.39 -26.98 12.34
N ALA A 107 41.44 -26.36 11.82
CA ALA A 107 41.59 -24.91 11.75
C ALA A 107 42.41 -24.49 10.52
N GLN A 108 42.48 -23.17 10.30
CA GLN A 108 43.31 -22.48 9.29
C GLN A 108 42.80 -22.59 7.83
N SER A 109 42.91 -21.55 6.98
CA SER A 109 43.28 -20.14 7.24
C SER A 109 42.83 -19.19 6.12
N LEU A 110 42.61 -17.92 6.46
CA LEU A 110 42.64 -16.78 5.53
C LEU A 110 44.10 -16.39 5.22
N PRO A 111 44.34 -15.71 4.09
CA PRO A 111 45.01 -14.40 4.20
C PRO A 111 44.43 -13.31 3.29
N THR A 112 44.83 -12.06 3.54
CA THR A 112 44.34 -10.83 2.87
C THR A 112 45.46 -10.07 2.14
N ASN A 113 45.07 -8.98 1.47
CA ASN A 113 45.85 -7.76 1.13
C ASN A 113 46.64 -7.62 -0.21
N HIS A 114 46.08 -6.71 -1.03
CA HIS A 114 46.72 -5.53 -1.63
C HIS A 114 47.61 -5.54 -2.91
N ARG A 115 47.26 -4.55 -3.76
CA ARG A 115 48.12 -3.60 -4.51
C ARG A 115 48.65 -3.92 -5.94
N THR A 116 47.87 -3.42 -6.91
CA THR A 116 48.25 -2.42 -7.94
C THR A 116 49.09 -2.76 -9.20
N GLN A 117 48.57 -2.22 -10.32
CA GLN A 117 49.24 -1.60 -11.49
C GLN A 117 49.63 -2.40 -12.76
N LYS A 118 49.16 -1.82 -13.89
CA LYS A 118 49.82 -1.62 -15.21
C LYS A 118 49.99 -2.78 -16.22
N ASN A 119 49.07 -2.74 -17.20
CA ASN A 119 49.33 -2.36 -18.61
C ASN A 119 50.15 -3.24 -19.59
N ARG A 120 49.69 -3.17 -20.86
CA ARG A 120 50.38 -3.47 -22.14
C ARG A 120 50.56 -4.93 -22.62
N LEU A 121 49.53 -5.37 -23.34
CA LEU A 121 49.57 -6.05 -24.64
C LEU A 121 50.95 -6.10 -25.36
N LYS A 122 51.30 -7.26 -25.91
CA LYS A 122 52.29 -7.42 -27.00
C LYS A 122 51.70 -8.23 -28.16
N LYS A 123 52.08 -7.88 -29.40
CA LYS A 123 51.76 -8.62 -30.64
C LYS A 123 52.76 -9.75 -30.89
N ILE A 124 52.32 -10.82 -31.56
CA ILE A 124 53.05 -11.71 -32.51
C ILE A 124 51.94 -12.56 -33.18
N GLN A 125 51.52 -12.22 -34.41
CA GLN A 125 51.95 -12.75 -35.72
C GLN A 125 51.40 -14.15 -36.10
N ARG A 126 50.91 -14.27 -37.34
CA ARG A 126 50.37 -15.49 -38.00
C ARG A 126 51.46 -16.19 -38.83
N PRO A 127 51.21 -17.44 -39.29
CA PRO A 127 51.06 -17.60 -40.75
C PRO A 127 49.93 -18.54 -41.24
N ARG A 128 49.49 -18.29 -42.50
CA ARG A 128 49.16 -19.18 -43.65
C ARG A 128 49.03 -20.71 -43.37
N ARG A 129 48.22 -21.57 -44.03
CA ARG A 129 47.20 -21.56 -45.14
C ARG A 129 46.45 -22.94 -45.07
N TRP A 130 45.52 -23.44 -45.92
CA TRP A 130 44.85 -23.05 -47.19
C TRP A 130 43.47 -23.80 -47.33
N TYR A 131 42.83 -23.76 -48.51
CA TYR A 131 41.56 -24.44 -48.92
C TYR A 131 40.26 -24.04 -48.18
N GLY A 132 39.10 -23.85 -48.82
CA GLY A 132 38.81 -23.62 -50.25
C GLY A 132 37.59 -24.39 -50.79
N PHE A 133 36.49 -23.70 -51.09
CA PHE A 133 35.37 -24.17 -51.94
C PHE A 133 34.71 -22.98 -52.66
N ASN A 134 34.09 -23.23 -53.82
CA ASN A 134 33.65 -22.19 -54.78
C ASN A 134 32.14 -21.93 -54.79
N LEU A 135 31.75 -20.73 -55.21
CA LEU A 135 30.40 -20.36 -55.65
C LEU A 135 30.32 -20.31 -57.19
N PRO A 136 29.16 -20.60 -57.81
CA PRO A 136 29.00 -20.57 -59.27
C PRO A 136 28.71 -19.17 -59.84
N SER A 137 29.31 -18.92 -61.00
CA SER A 137 28.92 -17.95 -62.04
C SER A 137 27.59 -18.35 -62.71
N SER A 138 26.82 -17.50 -63.42
CA SER A 138 26.86 -16.06 -63.74
C SER A 138 25.63 -15.72 -64.58
N GLU A 139 25.16 -14.46 -64.61
CA GLU A 139 24.57 -13.73 -65.77
C GLU A 139 24.04 -12.34 -65.29
N ARG A 140 23.90 -11.27 -66.07
CA ARG A 140 24.55 -10.80 -67.32
C ARG A 140 24.13 -9.32 -67.58
N LEU A 141 24.76 -8.34 -66.95
CA LEU A 141 24.46 -6.90 -67.20
C LEU A 141 25.35 -6.29 -68.29
N ARG A 142 24.75 -5.49 -69.18
CA ARG A 142 25.43 -4.89 -70.34
C ARG A 142 26.29 -3.69 -69.94
N THR A 143 27.54 -3.69 -70.38
CA THR A 143 28.37 -2.48 -70.46
C THR A 143 27.97 -1.62 -71.68
N ARG A 144 28.19 -0.31 -71.56
CA ARG A 144 28.51 0.58 -72.70
C ARG A 144 29.75 1.36 -72.32
N ASN A 145 30.74 1.36 -73.21
CA ASN A 145 32.01 2.03 -72.96
C ASN A 145 31.86 3.56 -73.09
N TYR A 146 32.55 4.29 -72.22
CA TYR A 146 33.14 5.59 -72.56
C TYR A 146 34.58 5.61 -72.06
N GLN A 147 35.45 6.28 -72.81
CA GLN A 147 36.91 6.26 -72.58
C GLN A 147 37.31 7.21 -71.44
N LEU A 148 38.34 6.82 -70.70
CA LEU A 148 39.03 7.68 -69.73
C LEU A 148 39.88 8.74 -70.48
N PRO A 149 39.74 10.03 -70.15
CA PRO A 149 40.82 11.02 -70.31
C PRO A 149 41.92 10.78 -69.26
N ASN A 150 43.09 11.41 -69.46
CA ASN A 150 44.27 11.18 -68.63
C ASN A 150 44.16 11.74 -67.19
N LEU A 151 44.99 11.17 -66.32
CA LEU A 151 45.14 11.53 -64.90
C LEU A 151 46.17 12.65 -64.71
N GLU A 152 45.79 13.90 -65.00
CA GLU A 152 46.51 15.12 -64.59
C GLU A 152 45.50 16.21 -64.17
N ASP A 153 45.93 17.17 -63.34
CA ASP A 153 45.11 18.26 -62.76
C ASP A 153 44.05 17.93 -61.68
N THR A 154 44.42 17.19 -60.63
CA THR A 154 43.66 17.17 -59.34
C THR A 154 44.50 17.51 -58.10
N THR A 155 45.39 18.51 -58.19
CA THR A 155 46.21 19.01 -57.06
C THR A 155 46.18 20.55 -56.91
N LYS A 156 45.04 21.19 -57.24
CA LYS A 156 44.85 22.66 -57.13
C LYS A 156 43.48 23.13 -56.62
N ALA A 157 42.75 22.31 -55.87
CA ALA A 157 41.55 22.73 -55.13
C ALA A 157 41.85 23.46 -53.80
N GLY A 158 42.95 24.23 -53.75
CA GLY A 158 43.41 24.97 -52.56
C GLY A 158 43.06 26.45 -52.64
N VAL A 159 42.00 26.85 -51.95
CA VAL A 159 41.60 28.22 -51.55
C VAL A 159 42.26 29.38 -52.35
N LEU A 160 41.71 29.69 -53.54
CA LEU A 160 41.98 30.96 -54.22
C LEU A 160 40.88 31.98 -53.91
N LEU A 161 40.94 32.58 -52.72
CA LEU A 161 40.15 33.77 -52.37
C LEU A 161 40.69 34.99 -53.13
N GLN A 162 40.21 35.18 -54.37
CA GLN A 162 40.39 36.45 -55.07
C GLN A 162 39.68 37.58 -54.30
N ARG A 163 40.35 38.73 -54.19
CA ARG A 163 39.78 39.93 -53.54
C ARG A 163 38.76 40.59 -54.46
N HIS A 164 37.50 40.18 -54.37
CA HIS A 164 36.39 40.97 -54.90
C HIS A 164 35.56 41.61 -53.78
N HIS A 165 34.96 42.74 -54.12
CA HIS A 165 34.06 43.49 -53.24
C HIS A 165 32.81 42.62 -53.05
N SER A 166 32.47 42.25 -51.81
CA SER A 166 31.37 41.32 -51.52
C SER A 166 30.07 41.79 -52.18
N SER A 167 29.69 41.15 -53.28
CA SER A 167 28.35 41.28 -53.87
C SER A 167 27.41 40.26 -53.23
N ASN A 168 26.09 40.46 -53.40
CA ASN A 168 25.13 39.45 -52.96
C ASN A 168 25.21 38.18 -53.83
N GLU A 169 25.71 38.27 -55.07
CA GLU A 169 25.79 37.13 -55.99
C GLU A 169 26.89 36.14 -55.57
N ASP A 170 28.07 36.64 -55.17
CA ASP A 170 29.18 35.81 -54.66
C ASP A 170 28.73 34.97 -53.44
N LEU A 171 27.93 35.59 -52.55
CA LEU A 171 27.39 34.97 -51.35
C LEU A 171 26.39 33.84 -51.68
N ILE A 172 25.56 34.04 -52.71
CA ILE A 172 24.59 33.05 -53.20
C ILE A 172 25.31 31.87 -53.88
N VAL A 173 26.34 32.13 -54.69
CA VAL A 173 27.13 31.07 -55.34
C VAL A 173 27.87 30.22 -54.31
N SER A 174 28.51 30.86 -53.32
CA SER A 174 29.28 30.15 -52.29
C SER A 174 28.41 29.33 -51.34
N SER A 175 27.25 29.85 -50.90
CA SER A 175 26.29 29.08 -50.10
C SER A 175 25.62 27.95 -50.90
N GLY A 176 25.35 28.16 -52.20
CA GLY A 176 24.85 27.11 -53.09
C GLY A 176 25.81 25.92 -53.24
N LEU A 177 27.12 26.15 -53.20
CA LEU A 177 28.15 25.09 -53.20
C LEU A 177 28.12 24.25 -51.91
N ILE A 178 27.91 24.88 -50.74
CA ILE A 178 27.79 24.18 -49.45
C ILE A 178 26.55 23.27 -49.47
N VAL A 179 25.38 23.80 -49.84
CA VAL A 179 24.14 23.01 -49.95
C VAL A 179 24.31 21.85 -50.92
N ARG A 180 24.92 22.09 -52.08
CA ARG A 180 25.17 21.05 -53.07
C ARG A 180 26.07 19.94 -52.51
N GLY A 181 27.23 20.30 -51.95
CA GLY A 181 28.20 19.34 -51.39
C GLY A 181 27.64 18.50 -50.24
N PHE A 182 26.66 19.03 -49.50
CA PHE A 182 25.87 18.27 -48.54
C PHE A 182 24.88 17.31 -49.21
N THR A 183 24.08 17.78 -50.18
CA THR A 183 23.10 16.94 -50.89
C THR A 183 23.72 15.80 -51.72
N GLU A 184 25.01 15.91 -52.09
CA GLU A 184 25.77 14.83 -52.76
C GLU A 184 26.26 13.74 -51.78
N LYS A 185 26.29 14.02 -50.48
CA LYS A 185 26.84 13.12 -49.44
C LYS A 185 25.80 12.58 -48.46
N THR A 186 24.72 13.32 -48.21
CA THR A 186 23.83 13.02 -47.08
C THR A 186 23.11 11.69 -47.22
N THR A 187 23.01 10.96 -46.11
CA THR A 187 22.25 9.70 -46.03
C THR A 187 20.73 9.90 -45.99
N SER A 188 20.25 11.15 -45.81
CA SER A 188 18.84 11.54 -45.89
C SER A 188 18.20 11.12 -47.22
N HIS A 189 17.15 10.29 -47.20
CA HIS A 189 16.65 9.62 -48.41
C HIS A 189 15.92 10.56 -49.39
N GLY A 190 15.25 11.60 -48.90
CA GLY A 190 14.47 12.52 -49.74
C GLY A 190 15.29 13.62 -50.41
N LEU A 191 16.29 14.16 -49.72
CA LEU A 191 16.98 15.40 -50.13
C LEU A 191 17.80 15.26 -51.43
N PRO A 192 18.63 14.21 -51.64
CA PRO A 192 19.37 14.04 -52.88
C PRO A 192 18.45 13.87 -54.09
N HIS A 193 17.36 13.09 -53.95
CA HIS A 193 16.40 12.89 -55.03
C HIS A 193 15.61 14.16 -55.36
N ALA A 194 15.20 14.95 -54.37
CA ALA A 194 14.57 16.25 -54.59
C ALA A 194 15.50 17.25 -55.31
N TYR A 195 16.79 17.29 -54.95
CA TYR A 195 17.77 18.20 -55.53
C TYR A 195 18.19 17.79 -56.95
N PHE A 196 18.55 16.52 -57.17
CA PHE A 196 19.14 16.03 -58.42
C PHE A 196 18.14 15.49 -59.47
N ALA A 197 16.85 15.39 -59.17
CA ALA A 197 15.87 14.86 -60.12
C ALA A 197 15.81 15.64 -61.46
N SER A 198 15.79 14.90 -62.57
CA SER A 198 15.76 15.45 -63.93
C SER A 198 14.34 15.80 -64.39
N GLY A 199 14.09 17.09 -64.58
CA GLY A 199 12.82 17.66 -65.04
C GLY A 199 11.89 18.10 -63.89
N VAL A 200 11.12 19.17 -64.13
CA VAL A 200 10.30 19.86 -63.12
C VAL A 200 9.34 18.91 -62.40
N LEU A 201 8.62 18.06 -63.14
CA LEU A 201 7.65 17.12 -62.57
C LEU A 201 8.29 16.18 -61.54
N LYS A 202 9.48 15.62 -61.83
CA LYS A 202 10.17 14.72 -60.89
C LYS A 202 10.65 15.45 -59.65
N LYS A 203 11.14 16.69 -59.78
CA LYS A 203 11.51 17.52 -58.63
C LYS A 203 10.29 17.78 -57.72
N VAL A 204 9.16 18.19 -58.31
CA VAL A 204 7.90 18.45 -57.58
C VAL A 204 7.38 17.18 -56.87
N VAL A 205 7.45 16.01 -57.50
CA VAL A 205 7.06 14.75 -56.85
C VAL A 205 7.96 14.42 -55.66
N TRP A 206 9.28 14.50 -55.82
CA TRP A 206 10.22 14.19 -54.71
C TRP A 206 10.18 15.22 -53.58
N THR A 207 9.97 16.51 -53.86
CA THR A 207 9.80 17.52 -52.80
C THR A 207 8.48 17.32 -52.04
N LEU A 208 7.37 17.03 -52.72
CA LEU A 208 6.08 16.76 -52.07
C LEU A 208 6.12 15.50 -51.21
N ILE A 209 6.72 14.41 -51.68
CA ILE A 209 6.87 13.17 -50.89
C ILE A 209 7.77 13.42 -49.66
N SER A 210 8.90 14.10 -49.84
CA SER A 210 9.80 14.43 -48.72
C SER A 210 9.14 15.34 -47.68
N LEU A 211 8.34 16.32 -48.12
CA LEU A 211 7.58 17.21 -47.25
C LEU A 211 6.48 16.46 -46.50
N ALA A 212 5.75 15.56 -47.17
CA ALA A 212 4.73 14.74 -46.53
C ALA A 212 5.33 13.81 -45.48
N ALA A 213 6.47 13.18 -45.76
CA ALA A 213 7.19 12.36 -44.81
C ALA A 213 7.70 13.16 -43.60
N LEU A 214 8.18 14.40 -43.81
CA LEU A 214 8.57 15.31 -42.72
C LEU A 214 7.38 15.70 -41.83
N VAL A 215 6.22 16.00 -42.42
CA VAL A 215 4.99 16.32 -41.67
C VAL A 215 4.51 15.11 -40.86
N LEU A 216 4.53 13.91 -41.46
CA LEU A 216 4.15 12.67 -40.77
C LEU A 216 5.13 12.32 -39.64
N LEU A 217 6.45 12.53 -39.85
CA LEU A 217 7.45 12.45 -38.78
C LEU A 217 7.13 13.45 -37.66
N SER A 218 6.89 14.73 -37.95
CA SER A 218 6.58 15.73 -36.92
C SER A 218 5.32 15.37 -36.11
N LEU A 219 4.29 14.84 -36.75
CA LEU A 219 3.08 14.35 -36.07
C LEU A 219 3.34 13.08 -35.24
N HIS A 220 4.24 12.20 -35.67
CA HIS A 220 4.64 11.01 -34.91
C HIS A 220 5.49 11.39 -33.69
N LEU A 221 6.53 12.20 -33.88
CA LEU A 221 7.39 12.73 -32.82
C LEU A 221 6.58 13.49 -31.78
N PHE A 222 5.59 14.30 -32.18
CA PHE A 222 4.68 14.97 -31.25
C PHE A 222 3.96 13.98 -30.32
N ARG A 223 3.46 12.85 -30.85
CA ARG A 223 2.84 11.80 -30.05
C ARG A 223 3.84 11.10 -29.14
N LEU A 224 5.00 10.68 -29.66
CA LEU A 224 6.03 10.03 -28.83
C LEU A 224 6.50 10.92 -27.67
N ILE A 225 6.60 12.24 -27.90
CA ILE A 225 6.92 13.23 -26.86
C ILE A 225 5.73 13.43 -25.89
N GLN A 226 4.49 13.34 -26.36
CA GLN A 226 3.30 13.39 -25.50
C GLN A 226 3.25 12.17 -24.57
N ASN A 227 3.29 10.95 -25.12
CA ASN A 227 3.30 9.70 -24.35
C ASN A 227 4.44 9.66 -23.31
N TRP A 228 5.65 10.10 -23.69
CA TRP A 228 6.80 10.19 -22.77
C TRP A 228 6.63 11.21 -21.63
N ARG A 229 5.80 12.24 -21.84
CA ARG A 229 5.46 13.25 -20.82
C ARG A 229 4.26 12.86 -19.96
N GLU A 230 3.35 12.05 -20.50
CA GLU A 230 2.22 11.47 -19.75
C GLU A 230 2.69 10.44 -18.72
N ALA A 231 3.90 9.88 -18.92
CA ALA A 231 4.66 9.15 -17.90
C ALA A 231 3.88 7.98 -17.27
N GLU A 232 3.07 7.30 -18.08
CA GLU A 232 2.14 6.26 -17.62
C GLU A 232 2.86 5.09 -16.91
N VAL A 233 2.18 4.55 -15.91
CA VAL A 233 2.64 3.47 -15.03
C VAL A 233 1.70 2.28 -15.16
N SER A 234 2.25 1.06 -15.08
CA SER A 234 1.51 -0.19 -15.04
C SER A 234 1.95 -1.03 -13.84
N THR A 235 1.01 -1.72 -13.20
CA THR A 235 1.31 -2.61 -12.07
C THR A 235 1.53 -4.04 -12.56
N LYS A 236 2.74 -4.55 -12.36
CA LYS A 236 3.13 -5.93 -12.63
C LYS A 236 2.92 -6.77 -11.37
N LEU A 237 2.18 -7.88 -11.51
CA LEU A 237 1.93 -8.83 -10.41
C LEU A 237 2.95 -9.96 -10.46
N ILE A 238 3.68 -10.17 -9.36
CA ILE A 238 4.63 -11.27 -9.20
C ILE A 238 4.19 -12.15 -8.03
N TRP A 239 4.00 -13.44 -8.30
CA TRP A 239 3.67 -14.46 -7.30
C TRP A 239 4.95 -15.15 -6.86
N ASN A 240 5.50 -14.77 -5.71
CA ASN A 240 6.75 -15.31 -5.19
C ASN A 240 6.48 -16.38 -4.12
N GLN A 241 6.76 -17.64 -4.43
CA GLN A 241 6.66 -18.75 -3.46
C GLN A 241 7.96 -18.89 -2.68
N THR A 242 7.89 -18.72 -1.36
CA THR A 242 9.04 -18.85 -0.45
C THR A 242 8.91 -20.11 0.39
N ARG A 243 10.04 -20.75 0.73
CA ARG A 243 10.04 -21.94 1.63
C ARG A 243 9.54 -21.61 3.04
N SER A 244 9.69 -20.37 3.48
CA SER A 244 9.16 -19.85 4.74
C SER A 244 8.81 -18.38 4.60
N LEU A 245 7.77 -17.95 5.30
CA LEU A 245 7.39 -16.55 5.46
C LEU A 245 7.63 -16.12 6.91
N GLU A 246 8.07 -14.87 7.08
CA GLU A 246 7.96 -14.18 8.37
C GLU A 246 6.49 -14.05 8.74
N PHE A 247 6.17 -14.40 9.98
CA PHE A 247 4.86 -14.20 10.55
C PHE A 247 4.68 -12.69 10.83
N PRO A 248 3.48 -12.11 10.64
CA PRO A 248 3.23 -10.71 10.99
C PRO A 248 3.35 -10.45 12.50
N ALA A 249 3.28 -9.18 12.87
CA ALA A 249 2.94 -8.77 14.22
C ALA A 249 1.41 -8.88 14.41
N ILE A 250 0.99 -9.41 15.56
CA ILE A 250 -0.44 -9.57 15.93
C ILE A 250 -0.71 -8.75 17.17
N THR A 251 -1.42 -7.64 17.03
CA THR A 251 -1.85 -6.79 18.15
C THR A 251 -3.24 -7.19 18.61
N ILE A 252 -3.44 -7.33 19.93
CA ILE A 252 -4.73 -7.61 20.58
C ILE A 252 -4.97 -6.57 21.66
N CYS A 253 -6.19 -6.02 21.74
CA CYS A 253 -6.62 -5.13 22.83
C CYS A 253 -8.06 -5.46 23.27
N ASN A 254 -8.42 -5.19 24.53
CA ASN A 254 -9.80 -5.33 25.02
C ASN A 254 -10.67 -4.16 24.53
N TYR A 255 -11.98 -4.33 24.33
CA TYR A 255 -12.89 -3.18 24.10
C TYR A 255 -12.99 -2.25 25.31
N ASN A 256 -12.72 -2.77 26.51
CA ASN A 256 -12.76 -2.02 27.75
C ASN A 256 -11.34 -1.50 28.10
N PRO A 257 -11.08 -0.18 28.07
CA PRO A 257 -9.72 0.33 28.29
C PRO A 257 -9.26 0.26 29.75
N LEU A 258 -10.18 0.35 30.71
CA LEU A 258 -9.90 0.39 32.15
C LEU A 258 -10.83 -0.55 32.93
N LYS A 259 -10.29 -1.23 33.94
CA LYS A 259 -11.09 -2.07 34.85
C LYS A 259 -11.87 -1.23 35.86
N LEU A 260 -13.16 -1.50 35.99
CA LEU A 260 -14.06 -0.87 36.95
C LEU A 260 -13.51 -0.96 38.40
N SER A 261 -13.02 -2.14 38.80
CA SER A 261 -12.39 -2.42 40.09
C SER A 261 -11.04 -1.71 40.31
N ALA A 262 -10.38 -1.25 39.24
CA ALA A 262 -9.13 -0.50 39.35
C ALA A 262 -9.36 1.01 39.52
N LEU A 263 -10.55 1.53 39.21
CA LEU A 263 -10.88 2.96 39.39
C LEU A 263 -10.79 3.41 40.86
N ASP A 264 -10.96 2.50 41.83
CA ASP A 264 -10.74 2.78 43.26
C ASP A 264 -9.33 3.32 43.58
N LYS A 265 -8.35 3.12 42.69
CA LYS A 265 -6.98 3.64 42.81
C LYS A 265 -6.85 5.11 42.39
N GLN A 266 -7.81 5.65 41.63
CA GLN A 266 -7.77 7.03 41.11
C GLN A 266 -9.15 7.68 41.23
N LEU A 267 -9.37 8.40 42.33
CA LEU A 267 -10.69 8.94 42.71
C LEU A 267 -11.26 9.93 41.68
N ASN A 268 -10.40 10.66 40.95
CA ASN A 268 -10.82 11.53 39.86
C ASN A 268 -11.58 10.74 38.78
N LEU A 269 -10.90 9.76 38.16
CA LEU A 269 -11.46 8.86 37.15
C LEU A 269 -12.72 8.15 37.64
N LYS A 270 -12.71 7.65 38.89
CA LYS A 270 -13.89 7.01 39.49
C LYS A 270 -15.08 7.96 39.52
N SER A 271 -14.92 9.16 40.08
CA SER A 271 -16.01 10.14 40.20
C SER A 271 -16.54 10.59 38.82
N LEU A 272 -15.66 10.72 37.83
CA LEU A 272 -16.01 11.06 36.45
C LEU A 272 -16.91 9.98 35.79
N VAL A 273 -16.53 8.71 35.95
CA VAL A 273 -17.28 7.54 35.46
C VAL A 273 -18.61 7.38 36.21
N GLU A 274 -18.63 7.48 37.54
CA GLU A 274 -19.84 7.34 38.35
C GLU A 274 -20.85 8.46 38.05
N ASN A 275 -20.42 9.72 37.96
CA ASN A 275 -21.30 10.83 37.59
C ASN A 275 -21.87 10.66 36.17
N SER A 276 -21.05 10.24 35.21
CA SER A 276 -21.47 10.05 33.81
C SER A 276 -22.46 8.89 33.66
N THR A 277 -22.18 7.75 34.29
CA THR A 277 -23.04 6.56 34.26
C THR A 277 -24.39 6.83 34.93
N ASN A 278 -24.41 7.45 36.11
CA ASN A 278 -25.65 7.83 36.79
C ASN A 278 -26.48 8.81 35.94
N THR A 279 -25.86 9.82 35.33
CA THR A 279 -26.56 10.76 34.45
C THR A 279 -27.11 10.09 33.19
N ALA A 280 -26.41 9.08 32.67
CA ALA A 280 -26.83 8.28 31.51
C ALA A 280 -27.96 7.28 31.79
N GLN A 281 -28.21 6.90 33.06
CA GLN A 281 -29.40 6.12 33.43
C GLN A 281 -30.68 6.97 33.38
N ILE A 282 -30.58 8.28 33.64
CA ILE A 282 -31.70 9.23 33.68
C ILE A 282 -32.06 9.73 32.26
N LYS A 283 -31.11 9.69 31.31
CA LYS A 283 -31.24 10.28 29.97
C LYS A 283 -31.62 9.27 28.87
N GLY A 284 -32.41 9.73 27.91
CA GLY A 284 -32.81 8.96 26.73
C GLY A 284 -31.66 8.73 25.72
N GLY A 285 -31.82 7.72 24.86
CA GLY A 285 -30.74 7.16 24.02
C GLY A 285 -29.90 8.18 23.23
N SER A 286 -30.51 9.15 22.55
CA SER A 286 -29.75 10.17 21.80
C SER A 286 -28.80 10.99 22.67
N GLN A 287 -29.19 11.34 23.91
CA GLN A 287 -28.29 12.02 24.84
C GLN A 287 -27.25 11.07 25.46
N ARG A 288 -27.53 9.77 25.52
CA ARG A 288 -26.61 8.76 26.07
C ARG A 288 -25.32 8.66 25.25
N ASN A 289 -25.42 8.71 23.92
CA ASN A 289 -24.26 8.70 23.02
C ASN A 289 -23.41 9.97 23.20
N LEU A 290 -24.04 11.13 23.37
CA LEU A 290 -23.32 12.40 23.65
C LEU A 290 -22.56 12.33 24.98
N LEU A 291 -23.19 11.78 26.03
CA LEU A 291 -22.51 11.54 27.32
C LEU A 291 -21.35 10.56 27.20
N ARG A 292 -21.50 9.49 26.41
CA ARG A 292 -20.42 8.51 26.16
C ARG A 292 -19.24 9.16 25.46
N ASN A 293 -19.47 9.94 24.41
CA ASN A 293 -18.41 10.63 23.67
C ASN A 293 -17.69 11.67 24.54
N SER A 294 -18.44 12.42 25.36
CA SER A 294 -17.87 13.36 26.34
C SER A 294 -17.01 12.64 27.39
N LEU A 295 -17.48 11.51 27.93
CA LEU A 295 -16.72 10.69 28.87
C LEU A 295 -15.43 10.15 28.23
N ILE A 296 -15.48 9.66 26.98
CA ILE A 296 -14.28 9.17 26.26
C ILE A 296 -13.23 10.28 26.12
N LYS A 297 -13.65 11.49 25.71
CA LYS A 297 -12.76 12.67 25.60
C LYS A 297 -12.12 13.01 26.96
N GLN A 298 -12.93 13.14 28.01
CA GLN A 298 -12.46 13.53 29.35
C GLN A 298 -11.55 12.48 29.98
N LEU A 299 -11.86 11.19 29.78
CA LEU A 299 -10.98 10.09 30.16
C LEU A 299 -9.63 10.20 29.43
N ALA A 300 -9.62 10.36 28.11
CA ALA A 300 -8.38 10.48 27.33
C ALA A 300 -7.48 11.67 27.76
N THR A 301 -8.07 12.78 28.23
CA THR A 301 -7.27 13.90 28.79
C THR A 301 -6.68 13.57 30.16
N GLU A 302 -7.45 12.99 31.09
CA GLU A 302 -6.93 12.52 32.39
C GLU A 302 -5.94 11.33 32.22
N TYR A 303 -6.03 10.58 31.12
CA TYR A 303 -5.07 9.51 30.81
C TYR A 303 -3.64 10.05 30.64
N ILE A 304 -3.44 11.17 29.94
CA ILE A 304 -2.08 11.65 29.63
C ILE A 304 -1.33 12.20 30.86
N THR A 305 -2.04 12.58 31.93
CA THR A 305 -1.39 13.05 33.17
C THR A 305 -0.79 11.90 34.00
N LEU A 306 -1.16 10.65 33.71
CA LEU A 306 -0.66 9.44 34.38
C LEU A 306 0.59 8.88 33.72
N SER A 307 1.54 8.41 34.53
CA SER A 307 2.67 7.62 34.06
C SER A 307 2.23 6.26 33.48
N ASP A 308 3.09 5.64 32.67
CA ASP A 308 2.82 4.32 32.09
C ASP A 308 2.63 3.23 33.16
N GLU A 309 3.36 3.31 34.28
CA GLU A 309 3.19 2.40 35.42
C GLU A 309 1.81 2.55 36.07
N GLU A 310 1.36 3.78 36.32
CA GLU A 310 0.05 4.07 36.89
C GLU A 310 -1.08 3.62 35.96
N PHE A 311 -1.00 3.95 34.66
CA PHE A 311 -2.03 3.58 33.70
C PHE A 311 -2.11 2.07 33.45
N SER A 312 -0.96 1.40 33.32
CA SER A 312 -0.89 -0.07 33.13
C SER A 312 -1.64 -0.82 34.25
N VAL A 313 -1.58 -0.29 35.47
CA VAL A 313 -2.24 -0.83 36.69
C VAL A 313 -3.76 -0.54 36.75
N LEU A 314 -4.29 0.31 35.86
CA LEU A 314 -5.72 0.58 35.69
C LEU A 314 -6.37 -0.25 34.56
N GLY A 315 -5.61 -0.58 33.51
CA GLY A 315 -6.08 -1.41 32.39
C GLY A 315 -6.21 -2.91 32.73
N HIS A 316 -6.61 -3.72 31.75
CA HIS A 316 -6.60 -5.18 31.90
C HIS A 316 -5.17 -5.71 31.99
N ASN A 317 -4.96 -6.75 32.82
CA ASN A 317 -3.64 -7.35 32.98
C ASN A 317 -3.37 -8.25 31.77
N ILE A 318 -2.37 -7.89 30.96
CA ILE A 318 -2.13 -8.55 29.68
C ILE A 318 -1.80 -10.05 29.86
N SER A 319 -1.04 -10.41 30.89
CA SER A 319 -0.68 -11.80 31.21
C SER A 319 -1.84 -12.64 31.76
N GLU A 320 -3.00 -12.02 32.02
CA GLU A 320 -4.25 -12.69 32.36
C GLU A 320 -5.29 -12.56 31.23
N MET A 321 -5.16 -11.55 30.34
CA MET A 321 -5.97 -11.36 29.13
C MET A 321 -5.58 -12.32 28.01
N VAL A 322 -4.28 -12.62 27.84
CA VAL A 322 -3.77 -13.56 26.84
C VAL A 322 -3.32 -14.84 27.55
N ILE A 323 -4.03 -15.93 27.30
CA ILE A 323 -3.81 -17.25 27.93
C ILE A 323 -3.80 -18.37 26.89
N PHE A 324 -3.25 -19.54 27.23
CA PHE A 324 -3.14 -20.71 26.34
C PHE A 324 -2.62 -20.35 24.93
N CYS A 325 -1.54 -19.56 24.87
CA CYS A 325 -0.91 -19.18 23.62
C CYS A 325 0.00 -20.29 23.11
N SER A 326 -0.18 -20.67 21.85
CA SER A 326 0.78 -21.50 21.11
C SER A 326 1.07 -20.93 19.73
N PHE A 327 2.31 -21.11 19.28
CA PHE A 327 2.75 -20.80 17.93
C PHE A 327 3.41 -22.04 17.32
N HIS A 328 2.92 -22.49 16.16
CA HIS A 328 3.37 -23.73 15.52
C HIS A 328 3.21 -24.98 16.42
N GLY A 329 2.25 -24.94 17.36
CA GLY A 329 2.01 -25.98 18.36
C GLY A 329 2.83 -25.87 19.66
N GLU A 330 3.92 -25.09 19.66
CA GLU A 330 4.77 -24.85 20.84
C GLU A 330 4.22 -23.68 21.68
N GLU A 331 4.47 -23.66 23.00
CA GLU A 331 4.02 -22.58 23.91
C GLU A 331 4.72 -21.24 23.61
N CYS A 332 3.99 -20.13 23.71
CA CYS A 332 4.55 -18.78 23.47
C CYS A 332 5.39 -18.29 24.67
N GLU A 333 6.56 -17.72 24.42
CA GLU A 333 7.38 -17.13 25.47
C GLU A 333 6.88 -15.72 25.88
N PRO A 334 7.06 -15.29 27.15
CA PRO A 334 6.79 -13.90 27.55
C PRO A 334 7.56 -12.85 26.74
N ASN A 335 8.71 -13.23 26.15
CA ASN A 335 9.54 -12.38 25.29
C ASN A 335 8.96 -12.22 23.87
N ASP A 336 8.01 -13.07 23.46
CA ASP A 336 7.35 -12.97 22.15
C ASP A 336 6.39 -11.79 22.07
N PHE A 337 6.05 -11.19 23.21
CA PHE A 337 5.08 -10.12 23.35
C PHE A 337 5.76 -8.79 23.70
N THR A 338 5.34 -7.71 23.04
CA THR A 338 5.57 -6.35 23.55
C THR A 338 4.26 -5.67 23.87
N TYR A 339 4.31 -4.83 24.89
CA TYR A 339 3.15 -4.12 25.41
C TYR A 339 3.18 -2.67 24.93
N PHE A 340 2.02 -2.09 24.68
CA PHE A 340 1.88 -0.66 24.45
C PHE A 340 0.50 -0.17 24.90
N ARG A 341 0.38 1.15 25.00
CA ARG A 341 -0.81 1.85 25.43
C ARG A 341 -1.55 2.44 24.24
N ASP A 342 -2.84 2.16 24.13
CA ASP A 342 -3.74 2.83 23.19
C ASP A 342 -4.72 3.76 23.93
N PRO A 343 -4.90 5.03 23.52
CA PRO A 343 -5.81 5.96 24.20
C PRO A 343 -7.30 5.56 24.20
N ARG A 344 -7.73 4.68 23.29
CA ARG A 344 -9.13 4.20 23.18
C ARG A 344 -9.32 2.79 23.75
N TYR A 345 -8.34 1.90 23.56
CA TYR A 345 -8.41 0.48 23.97
C TYR A 345 -7.57 0.13 25.22
N GLY A 346 -6.82 1.07 25.77
CA GLY A 346 -6.06 0.89 27.01
C GLY A 346 -4.82 0.02 26.84
N ASN A 347 -4.76 -1.08 27.59
CA ASN A 347 -3.62 -2.01 27.57
C ASN A 347 -3.68 -2.92 26.33
N CYS A 348 -2.79 -2.70 25.37
CA CYS A 348 -2.64 -3.50 24.15
C CYS A 348 -1.39 -4.39 24.19
N VAL A 349 -1.46 -5.56 23.57
CA VAL A 349 -0.35 -6.52 23.46
C VAL A 349 -0.07 -6.87 22.01
N THR A 350 1.20 -6.93 21.62
CA THR A 350 1.63 -7.29 20.27
C THR A 350 2.56 -8.50 20.29
N PHE A 351 2.06 -9.64 19.83
CA PHE A 351 2.87 -10.83 19.56
C PHE A 351 3.76 -10.60 18.34
N ASN A 352 5.00 -11.08 18.40
CA ASN A 352 5.99 -11.07 17.31
C ASN A 352 6.22 -9.66 16.71
N SER A 353 6.20 -8.64 17.57
CA SER A 353 6.33 -7.21 17.19
C SER A 353 7.70 -6.81 16.63
N GLY A 354 8.77 -7.53 16.97
CA GLY A 354 10.12 -7.26 16.46
C GLY A 354 10.87 -6.05 17.02
N VAL A 355 10.21 -5.12 17.72
CA VAL A 355 10.80 -3.81 18.06
C VAL A 355 11.77 -3.86 19.26
N ASN A 356 11.55 -4.73 20.24
CA ASN A 356 12.20 -4.63 21.55
C ASN A 356 13.45 -5.55 21.74
N SER A 357 14.10 -6.04 20.69
CA SER A 357 15.40 -6.70 20.87
C SER A 357 16.34 -6.62 19.67
N GLU A 358 17.60 -6.25 19.93
CA GLU A 358 18.75 -6.30 19.01
C GLU A 358 19.12 -7.74 18.57
N SER A 359 18.34 -8.74 19.01
CA SER A 359 18.43 -10.15 18.63
C SER A 359 17.03 -10.77 18.43
N ALA A 360 16.02 -9.95 18.09
CA ALA A 360 14.68 -10.40 17.77
C ALA A 360 14.67 -11.30 16.52
N VAL A 361 14.69 -12.63 16.74
CA VAL A 361 14.47 -13.59 15.64
C VAL A 361 12.97 -13.60 15.33
N MET A 362 12.55 -12.72 14.41
CA MET A 362 11.17 -12.65 13.89
C MET A 362 10.66 -14.07 13.61
N LYS A 363 9.55 -14.47 14.23
CA LYS A 363 9.00 -15.80 14.05
C LYS A 363 8.60 -16.02 12.60
N LYS A 364 8.83 -17.23 12.09
CA LYS A 364 8.58 -17.61 10.70
C LYS A 364 7.83 -18.93 10.67
N THR A 365 6.99 -19.13 9.66
CA THR A 365 6.39 -20.44 9.39
C THR A 365 6.79 -20.97 8.02
N SER A 366 6.88 -22.29 7.90
CA SER A 366 7.25 -23.00 6.67
C SER A 366 6.11 -23.89 6.15
N VAL A 367 4.93 -23.80 6.76
CA VAL A 367 3.72 -24.55 6.38
C VAL A 367 2.50 -23.62 6.57
N ALA A 368 1.51 -23.74 5.69
CA ALA A 368 0.24 -23.01 5.76
C ALA A 368 -0.81 -23.81 6.55
N GLY A 369 -1.80 -23.11 7.11
CA GLY A 369 -2.91 -23.70 7.88
C GLY A 369 -2.85 -23.44 9.40
N PRO A 370 -3.97 -23.68 10.13
CA PRO A 370 -4.15 -23.22 11.52
C PRO A 370 -3.08 -23.68 12.50
N ASP A 371 -2.71 -24.97 12.44
CA ASP A 371 -1.78 -25.61 13.38
C ASP A 371 -0.35 -25.03 13.29
N TYR A 372 -0.03 -24.32 12.20
CA TYR A 372 1.27 -23.73 11.90
C TYR A 372 1.29 -22.20 12.01
N GLY A 373 0.26 -21.62 12.60
CA GLY A 373 0.15 -20.20 12.95
C GLY A 373 0.19 -19.94 14.46
N LEU A 374 -0.46 -18.86 14.88
CA LEU A 374 -0.72 -18.48 16.28
C LEU A 374 -2.12 -18.96 16.69
N SER A 375 -2.23 -19.66 17.82
CA SER A 375 -3.48 -19.94 18.54
C SER A 375 -3.41 -19.27 19.91
N VAL A 376 -4.42 -18.50 20.31
CA VAL A 376 -4.49 -17.87 21.62
C VAL A 376 -5.92 -17.85 22.15
N VAL A 377 -6.09 -18.05 23.46
CA VAL A 377 -7.36 -17.82 24.15
C VAL A 377 -7.31 -16.45 24.81
N VAL A 378 -8.32 -15.63 24.55
CA VAL A 378 -8.42 -14.27 25.10
C VAL A 378 -9.48 -14.27 26.19
N TYR A 379 -9.09 -13.83 27.38
CA TYR A 379 -9.97 -13.60 28.53
C TYR A 379 -10.37 -12.12 28.58
N LEU A 380 -11.68 -11.86 28.54
CA LEU A 380 -12.25 -10.53 28.38
C LEU A 380 -12.51 -9.79 29.70
N GLU A 381 -12.67 -10.53 30.81
CA GLU A 381 -12.92 -9.95 32.14
C GLU A 381 -14.14 -8.98 32.17
N GLN A 382 -15.25 -9.36 31.52
CA GLN A 382 -16.44 -8.54 31.30
C GLN A 382 -17.08 -8.01 32.59
N PHE A 383 -16.91 -8.69 33.72
CA PHE A 383 -17.45 -8.21 35.01
C PHE A 383 -16.75 -6.93 35.52
N ASP A 384 -15.61 -6.57 34.93
CA ASP A 384 -14.87 -5.32 35.20
C ASP A 384 -15.06 -4.27 34.09
N TYR A 385 -16.00 -4.49 33.17
CA TYR A 385 -16.34 -3.51 32.14
C TYR A 385 -17.02 -2.28 32.73
N ILE A 386 -16.59 -1.10 32.27
CA ILE A 386 -17.18 0.18 32.69
C ILE A 386 -18.52 0.39 31.93
N PRO A 387 -19.67 0.49 32.64
CA PRO A 387 -20.94 0.82 32.01
C PRO A 387 -20.89 2.18 31.32
N LEU A 388 -21.75 2.42 30.34
CA LEU A 388 -21.74 3.57 29.41
C LEU A 388 -20.51 3.65 28.49
N LEU A 389 -19.30 3.35 28.96
CA LEU A 389 -18.08 3.39 28.16
C LEU A 389 -18.02 2.24 27.17
N THR A 390 -18.22 1.01 27.65
CA THR A 390 -18.02 -0.22 26.88
C THR A 390 -19.36 -0.85 26.50
N GLU A 391 -19.75 -0.69 25.24
CA GLU A 391 -21.02 -1.23 24.70
C GLU A 391 -20.90 -2.64 24.09
N ALA A 392 -19.68 -3.09 23.75
CA ALA A 392 -19.43 -4.33 23.03
C ALA A 392 -18.60 -5.32 23.87
N ALA A 393 -19.04 -6.58 23.89
CA ALA A 393 -18.43 -7.69 24.61
C ALA A 393 -17.36 -8.38 23.74
N GLY A 394 -16.08 -8.09 23.95
CA GLY A 394 -15.04 -8.61 23.06
C GLY A 394 -13.69 -7.91 23.10
N ALA A 395 -12.88 -8.23 22.09
CA ALA A 395 -11.55 -7.69 21.87
C ALA A 395 -11.42 -7.23 20.40
N VAL A 396 -10.35 -6.49 20.10
CA VAL A 396 -9.91 -6.16 18.74
C VAL A 396 -8.59 -6.85 18.44
N VAL A 397 -8.40 -7.26 17.18
CA VAL A 397 -7.10 -7.71 16.66
C VAL A 397 -6.68 -6.92 15.43
N VAL A 398 -5.40 -6.55 15.34
CA VAL A 398 -4.77 -6.01 14.13
C VAL A 398 -3.63 -6.92 13.69
N ILE A 399 -3.53 -7.14 12.38
CA ILE A 399 -2.46 -7.90 11.72
C ILE A 399 -1.63 -6.90 10.91
N HIS A 400 -0.34 -6.76 11.23
CA HIS A 400 0.50 -5.69 10.67
C HIS A 400 1.96 -6.13 10.49
N ASN A 401 2.75 -5.32 9.77
CA ASN A 401 4.20 -5.48 9.72
C ASN A 401 4.81 -4.93 11.02
N GLN A 402 5.80 -5.65 11.55
CA GLN A 402 6.56 -5.34 12.75
C GLN A 402 6.96 -3.87 12.94
N THR A 403 7.41 -3.20 11.89
CA THR A 403 7.94 -1.83 12.02
C THR A 403 6.84 -0.76 12.00
N VAL A 404 5.57 -1.10 11.80
CA VAL A 404 4.46 -0.14 11.65
C VAL A 404 3.58 -0.11 12.90
N MET A 405 3.12 1.08 13.29
CA MET A 405 2.17 1.27 14.40
C MET A 405 0.81 0.63 14.06
N PRO A 406 0.23 -0.26 14.90
CA PRO A 406 -0.96 -1.03 14.56
C PRO A 406 -2.29 -0.25 14.40
N PHE A 407 -2.42 0.98 14.89
CA PHE A 407 -3.65 1.79 14.83
C PHE A 407 -4.97 0.99 14.98
N PRO A 408 -5.25 0.41 16.17
CA PRO A 408 -6.48 -0.35 16.43
C PRO A 408 -7.76 0.46 16.23
N ASP A 409 -7.66 1.79 16.21
CA ASP A 409 -8.77 2.72 15.93
C ASP A 409 -9.18 2.81 14.46
N GLN A 410 -8.43 2.18 13.54
CA GLN A 410 -8.71 2.17 12.09
C GLN A 410 -8.84 0.76 11.50
N ASN A 411 -7.85 -0.11 11.73
CA ASN A 411 -7.67 -1.35 10.96
C ASN A 411 -7.97 -2.64 11.76
N ALA A 412 -8.77 -2.53 12.81
CA ALA A 412 -9.10 -3.64 13.71
C ALA A 412 -10.18 -4.59 13.18
N ILE A 413 -9.97 -5.88 13.40
CA ILE A 413 -11.00 -6.93 13.29
C ILE A 413 -11.60 -7.18 14.67
N SER A 414 -12.92 -7.11 14.76
CA SER A 414 -13.70 -7.35 15.98
C SER A 414 -13.75 -8.84 16.34
N LEU A 415 -13.49 -9.17 17.61
CA LEU A 415 -13.55 -10.53 18.17
C LEU A 415 -14.62 -10.61 19.27
N THR A 416 -15.51 -11.60 19.19
CA THR A 416 -16.66 -11.74 20.10
C THR A 416 -16.46 -12.89 21.10
N ALA A 417 -16.94 -12.70 22.33
CA ALA A 417 -17.10 -13.76 23.34
C ALA A 417 -17.81 -15.02 22.78
N ASN A 418 -17.58 -16.19 23.40
CA ASN A 418 -18.20 -17.47 23.04
C ASN A 418 -17.91 -17.93 21.58
N THR A 419 -16.81 -17.45 20.97
CA THR A 419 -16.40 -17.85 19.62
C THR A 419 -14.96 -18.33 19.53
N LEU A 420 -14.71 -19.19 18.54
CA LEU A 420 -13.40 -19.45 17.96
C LEU A 420 -13.36 -18.74 16.61
N VAL A 421 -12.39 -17.86 16.42
CA VAL A 421 -12.15 -17.09 15.20
C VAL A 421 -10.91 -17.63 14.51
N ASN A 422 -11.04 -17.98 13.23
CA ASN A 422 -9.96 -18.38 12.34
C ASN A 422 -9.73 -17.25 11.31
N ILE A 423 -8.54 -16.66 11.32
CA ILE A 423 -8.11 -15.65 10.35
C ILE A 423 -6.98 -16.23 9.48
N GLY A 424 -7.34 -16.63 8.26
CA GLY A 424 -6.36 -16.97 7.24
C GLY A 424 -5.77 -15.71 6.61
N ILE A 425 -4.45 -15.60 6.49
CA ILE A 425 -3.75 -14.43 5.94
C ILE A 425 -2.95 -14.75 4.67
N ASN A 426 -2.76 -13.76 3.80
CA ASN A 426 -1.89 -13.83 2.62
C ASN A 426 -0.99 -12.59 2.57
N LYS A 427 0.34 -12.75 2.42
CA LYS A 427 1.28 -11.60 2.39
C LYS A 427 1.25 -10.90 1.03
N LYS A 428 1.15 -9.57 1.08
CA LYS A 428 1.31 -8.66 -0.06
C LYS A 428 2.48 -7.73 0.17
N VAL A 429 3.11 -7.30 -0.92
CA VAL A 429 4.14 -6.26 -0.94
C VAL A 429 3.82 -5.29 -2.07
N HIS A 430 3.75 -4.00 -1.78
CA HIS A 430 3.60 -2.95 -2.78
C HIS A 430 4.95 -2.26 -3.00
N GLN A 431 5.36 -2.14 -4.26
CA GLN A 431 6.59 -1.48 -4.69
C GLN A 431 6.22 -0.37 -5.67
N ARG A 432 6.19 0.86 -5.18
CA ARG A 432 5.74 2.05 -5.92
C ARG A 432 6.92 2.87 -6.41
N ILE A 433 6.73 3.64 -7.48
CA ILE A 433 7.79 4.46 -8.10
C ILE A 433 7.56 5.96 -7.93
N SER A 434 8.66 6.69 -7.68
CA SER A 434 8.64 8.13 -7.42
C SER A 434 9.25 8.97 -8.56
N GLY A 435 9.10 10.29 -8.49
CA GLY A 435 9.66 11.24 -9.45
C GLY A 435 8.67 11.58 -10.56
N LYS A 436 9.06 11.44 -11.84
CA LYS A 436 8.16 11.75 -12.96
C LYS A 436 6.98 10.78 -13.13
N TYR A 437 7.03 9.63 -12.45
CA TYR A 437 6.05 8.54 -12.58
C TYR A 437 5.04 8.48 -11.43
N GLY A 438 5.27 9.19 -10.32
CA GLY A 438 4.42 9.10 -9.12
C GLY A 438 5.03 9.76 -7.90
N THR A 439 4.28 9.75 -6.79
CA THR A 439 4.69 10.30 -5.49
C THR A 439 4.51 9.25 -4.41
N CYS A 440 5.62 8.80 -3.83
CA CYS A 440 5.64 7.87 -2.70
C CYS A 440 6.77 8.25 -1.73
N THR A 441 6.59 7.95 -0.44
CA THR A 441 7.57 8.25 0.61
C THR A 441 8.67 7.19 0.62
N ALA A 442 9.94 7.60 0.58
CA ALA A 442 11.07 6.67 0.49
C ALA A 442 11.26 5.87 1.79
N SER A 443 11.67 4.60 1.68
CA SER A 443 11.96 3.75 2.84
C SER A 443 13.06 4.37 3.72
N GLY A 444 12.76 4.55 5.01
CA GLY A 444 13.63 5.23 5.98
C GLY A 444 13.42 6.75 6.10
N ASP A 445 12.57 7.37 5.28
CA ASP A 445 12.13 8.75 5.51
C ASP A 445 11.02 8.80 6.58
N ASN A 446 11.46 8.81 7.83
CA ASN A 446 10.57 8.95 8.99
C ASN A 446 10.41 10.44 9.41
N SER A 447 10.58 11.41 8.50
CA SER A 447 10.51 12.85 8.83
C SER A 447 9.14 13.27 9.38
N ASN A 448 8.08 13.03 8.60
CA ASN A 448 6.69 13.35 8.93
C ASN A 448 5.99 12.19 9.64
N ASN A 449 6.57 11.71 10.75
CA ASN A 449 6.05 10.60 11.54
C ASN A 449 6.25 10.85 13.03
N ILE A 450 5.19 11.18 13.76
CA ILE A 450 5.23 11.43 15.22
C ILE A 450 5.50 10.16 16.05
N TYR A 451 5.42 8.97 15.44
CA TYR A 451 5.69 7.67 16.05
C TYR A 451 7.13 7.15 15.81
N LYS A 452 7.99 7.97 15.19
CA LYS A 452 9.35 7.62 14.71
C LYS A 452 10.36 7.14 15.76
N GLU A 453 10.06 7.26 17.04
CA GLU A 453 10.85 6.65 18.12
C GLU A 453 10.78 5.11 18.10
N LYS A 454 9.62 4.55 17.71
CA LYS A 454 9.33 3.12 17.80
C LYS A 454 8.89 2.48 16.47
N TYR A 455 8.33 3.27 15.55
CA TYR A 455 7.71 2.76 14.32
C TYR A 455 8.10 3.58 13.09
N ASP A 456 8.28 2.90 11.95
CA ASP A 456 8.51 3.47 10.63
C ASP A 456 7.28 4.22 10.07
N TYR A 457 7.55 5.01 9.04
CA TYR A 457 6.56 5.75 8.29
C TYR A 457 5.43 4.85 7.74
N SER A 458 4.20 5.29 7.95
CA SER A 458 3.01 4.80 7.26
C SER A 458 2.09 5.98 6.93
N LEU A 459 1.20 5.81 5.95
CA LEU A 459 0.26 6.87 5.57
C LEU A 459 -0.61 7.32 6.76
N THR A 460 -1.14 6.40 7.56
CA THR A 460 -1.89 6.72 8.78
C THR A 460 -1.05 7.51 9.80
N ALA A 461 0.22 7.13 10.00
CA ALA A 461 1.11 7.85 10.91
C ALA A 461 1.36 9.30 10.42
N CYS A 462 1.57 9.49 9.11
CA CYS A 462 1.71 10.82 8.52
C CYS A 462 0.45 11.66 8.67
N LEU A 463 -0.71 11.09 8.35
CA LEU A 463 -2.01 11.78 8.45
C LEU A 463 -2.35 12.20 9.89
N LYS A 464 -2.13 11.31 10.88
CA LYS A 464 -2.25 11.66 12.31
C LYS A 464 -1.22 12.72 12.73
N THR A 465 0.00 12.68 12.18
CA THR A 465 1.03 13.73 12.42
C THR A 465 0.58 15.09 11.87
N CYS A 466 0.00 15.11 10.66
CA CYS A 466 -0.53 16.31 10.02
C CYS A 466 -1.69 16.93 10.82
N TYR A 467 -2.69 16.13 11.17
CA TYR A 467 -3.86 16.57 11.94
C TYR A 467 -3.49 17.06 13.36
N GLN A 468 -2.52 16.42 14.03
CA GLN A 468 -1.97 16.91 15.30
C GLN A 468 -1.21 18.24 15.12
N ARG A 469 -0.51 18.43 13.99
CA ARG A 469 0.17 19.69 13.65
C ARG A 469 -0.82 20.84 13.48
N GLU A 470 -1.92 20.62 12.77
CA GLU A 470 -2.98 21.63 12.63
C GLU A 470 -3.69 21.93 13.95
N THR A 471 -4.04 20.90 14.74
CA THR A 471 -4.68 21.13 16.06
C THR A 471 -3.79 22.02 16.94
N VAL A 472 -2.47 21.75 16.97
CA VAL A 472 -1.52 22.59 17.69
C VAL A 472 -1.40 23.99 17.10
N SER A 473 -1.32 24.12 15.77
CA SER A 473 -1.13 25.40 15.09
C SER A 473 -2.35 26.32 15.18
N GLN A 474 -3.57 25.76 15.15
CA GLN A 474 -4.82 26.52 15.20
C GLN A 474 -5.35 26.70 16.63
N CYS A 475 -5.32 25.64 17.45
CA CYS A 475 -5.96 25.63 18.78
C CYS A 475 -4.97 25.81 19.95
N GLY A 476 -3.67 25.77 19.71
CA GLY A 476 -2.64 25.95 20.75
C GLY A 476 -2.53 24.81 21.76
N CYS A 477 -3.13 23.65 21.47
CA CYS A 477 -3.16 22.45 22.30
C CYS A 477 -2.98 21.20 21.44
N TYR A 478 -2.59 20.07 22.03
CA TYR A 478 -2.47 18.79 21.32
C TYR A 478 -3.56 17.79 21.75
N GLN A 479 -4.03 16.94 20.83
CA GLN A 479 -5.08 15.97 21.15
C GLN A 479 -4.53 14.77 21.92
N SER A 480 -5.33 14.28 22.88
CA SER A 480 -4.96 13.15 23.73
C SER A 480 -4.97 11.77 23.06
N SER A 481 -5.53 11.66 21.86
CA SER A 481 -5.55 10.40 21.09
C SER A 481 -4.32 10.17 20.20
N ILE A 482 -3.37 11.12 20.17
CA ILE A 482 -2.16 11.11 19.35
C ILE A 482 -1.01 11.59 20.26
N PRO A 483 0.21 11.02 20.20
CA PRO A 483 1.34 11.52 20.99
C PRO A 483 1.70 12.97 20.64
N TYR A 484 2.50 13.59 21.49
CA TYR A 484 3.08 14.93 21.26
C TYR A 484 4.53 14.96 21.75
N THR A 485 5.45 15.25 20.82
CA THR A 485 6.90 15.28 21.08
C THR A 485 7.46 16.68 20.80
N PRO A 486 7.66 17.55 21.82
CA PRO A 486 8.09 18.94 21.63
C PRO A 486 9.51 19.06 21.04
N GLU A 487 10.32 18.00 21.13
CA GLU A 487 11.67 17.93 20.55
C GLU A 487 11.67 17.55 19.06
N SER A 488 10.53 17.13 18.51
CA SER A 488 10.44 16.84 17.07
C SER A 488 10.48 18.13 16.25
N SER A 489 11.18 18.07 15.12
CA SER A 489 11.37 19.16 14.15
C SER A 489 10.07 19.85 13.73
N GLU A 490 8.96 19.11 13.78
CA GLU A 490 7.62 19.53 13.41
C GLU A 490 7.00 20.59 14.36
N PHE A 491 7.48 20.71 15.60
CA PHE A 491 6.89 21.57 16.66
C PHE A 491 7.89 22.53 17.33
N SER A 492 9.08 22.73 16.73
CA SER A 492 10.24 23.41 17.33
C SER A 492 10.08 24.88 17.76
N HIS A 493 8.92 25.50 17.55
CA HIS A 493 8.66 26.91 17.83
C HIS A 493 7.73 27.16 19.03
N THR A 494 7.17 26.12 19.64
CA THR A 494 6.06 26.23 20.59
C THR A 494 6.35 25.47 21.90
N SER A 495 6.99 26.16 22.85
CA SER A 495 7.15 25.67 24.21
C SER A 495 5.85 25.85 25.03
N ASN A 496 5.63 24.96 25.99
CA ASN A 496 4.48 24.95 26.91
C ASN A 496 3.08 24.71 26.28
N ILE A 497 2.98 23.90 25.23
CA ILE A 497 1.69 23.36 24.76
C ILE A 497 1.18 22.29 25.74
N THR A 498 -0.10 22.34 26.09
CA THR A 498 -0.79 21.33 26.91
C THR A 498 -1.69 20.43 26.09
N VAL A 499 -2.17 19.33 26.70
CA VAL A 499 -3.32 18.57 26.19
C VAL A 499 -4.50 19.52 25.97
N CYS A 500 -5.31 19.28 24.95
CA CYS A 500 -6.57 19.99 24.76
C CYS A 500 -7.57 19.70 25.89
N ASP A 501 -8.17 20.76 26.42
CA ASP A 501 -9.31 20.67 27.33
C ASP A 501 -10.61 20.69 26.53
N ASP A 502 -11.06 19.49 26.15
CA ASP A 502 -12.34 19.25 25.47
C ASP A 502 -13.58 19.66 26.29
N SER A 503 -13.43 20.12 27.55
CA SER A 503 -14.53 20.74 28.32
C SER A 503 -14.64 22.27 28.12
N SER A 504 -13.61 22.90 27.52
CA SER A 504 -13.62 24.31 27.15
C SER A 504 -14.36 24.52 25.82
N PRO A 505 -15.46 25.29 25.77
CA PRO A 505 -16.25 25.47 24.55
C PRO A 505 -15.49 26.10 23.38
N ASP A 506 -14.50 26.95 23.65
CA ASP A 506 -13.66 27.56 22.62
C ASP A 506 -12.66 26.55 22.03
N VAL A 507 -12.15 25.63 22.84
CA VAL A 507 -11.23 24.55 22.41
C VAL A 507 -12.00 23.47 21.66
N GLU A 508 -13.14 23.01 22.18
CA GLU A 508 -14.00 22.05 21.45
C GLU A 508 -14.44 22.63 20.10
N LYS A 509 -14.83 23.91 20.05
CA LYS A 509 -15.16 24.58 18.78
C LYS A 509 -13.97 24.63 17.81
N CYS A 510 -12.77 24.92 18.30
CA CYS A 510 -11.57 24.93 17.47
C CYS A 510 -11.25 23.53 16.92
N ILE A 511 -11.29 22.51 17.76
CA ILE A 511 -11.09 21.10 17.36
C ILE A 511 -12.14 20.69 16.33
N ASN A 512 -13.40 21.09 16.49
CA ASN A 512 -14.44 20.77 15.52
C ASN A 512 -14.19 21.46 14.15
N LEU A 513 -13.71 22.72 14.13
CA LEU A 513 -13.27 23.36 12.87
C LEU A 513 -12.08 22.61 12.24
N VAL A 514 -11.08 22.20 13.01
CA VAL A 514 -9.93 21.43 12.50
C VAL A 514 -10.36 20.05 11.98
N ASN A 515 -11.38 19.43 12.57
CA ASN A 515 -11.99 18.21 12.01
C ASN A 515 -12.72 18.49 10.69
N GLU A 516 -13.55 19.53 10.63
CA GLU A 516 -14.26 19.94 9.41
C GLU A 516 -13.28 20.27 8.26
N GLU A 517 -12.22 21.05 8.52
CA GLU A 517 -11.17 21.36 7.53
C GLU A 517 -10.36 20.13 7.08
N TYR A 518 -10.16 19.16 7.97
CA TYR A 518 -9.44 17.92 7.66
C TYR A 518 -10.31 16.93 6.86
N GLU A 519 -11.62 16.81 7.18
CA GLU A 519 -12.57 15.95 6.46
C GLU A 519 -12.93 16.53 5.07
N ASP A 520 -13.08 17.85 4.93
CA ASP A 520 -13.29 18.52 3.63
C ASP A 520 -11.99 18.58 2.77
N GLY A 521 -10.83 18.21 3.34
CA GLY A 521 -9.54 18.25 2.65
C GLY A 521 -9.01 19.66 2.39
N VAL A 522 -9.40 20.63 3.22
CA VAL A 522 -8.89 22.02 3.23
C VAL A 522 -7.48 22.06 3.84
N THR A 523 -7.20 21.20 4.82
CA THR A 523 -5.87 21.03 5.41
C THR A 523 -4.85 20.54 4.38
N ASP A 524 -3.68 21.19 4.30
CA ASP A 524 -2.57 20.74 3.46
C ASP A 524 -1.80 19.55 4.09
N CYS A 525 -2.42 18.37 4.08
CA CYS A 525 -1.72 17.10 4.27
C CYS A 525 -1.19 16.51 2.95
N SER A 526 -1.05 17.31 1.87
CA SER A 526 -0.77 16.79 0.52
C SER A 526 0.59 16.07 0.40
N TYR A 527 1.52 16.35 1.31
CA TYR A 527 2.82 15.68 1.44
C TYR A 527 2.75 14.26 2.03
N CYS A 528 1.60 13.83 2.56
CA CYS A 528 1.43 12.47 3.07
C CYS A 528 1.11 11.49 1.92
N HIS A 529 2.15 10.84 1.40
CA HIS A 529 2.05 9.85 0.33
C HIS A 529 2.09 8.41 0.87
N GLN A 530 1.64 7.44 0.07
CA GLN A 530 1.87 6.02 0.39
C GLN A 530 3.38 5.72 0.34
N PRO A 531 3.94 4.83 1.19
CA PRO A 531 5.35 4.50 1.14
C PRO A 531 5.71 3.73 -0.14
N CYS A 532 6.93 3.93 -0.65
CA CYS A 532 7.42 3.27 -1.86
C CYS A 532 7.63 1.76 -1.69
N TYR A 533 7.85 1.30 -0.47
CA TYR A 533 7.81 -0.12 -0.10
C TYR A 533 6.81 -0.27 1.05
N GLU A 534 5.85 -1.17 0.91
CA GLU A 534 4.81 -1.42 1.90
C GLU A 534 4.51 -2.91 1.98
N GLU A 535 4.36 -3.45 3.20
CA GLU A 535 3.91 -4.83 3.39
C GLU A 535 2.53 -4.85 4.03
N THR A 536 1.61 -5.59 3.41
CA THR A 536 0.21 -5.66 3.83
C THR A 536 -0.25 -7.12 3.86
N PHE A 537 -1.35 -7.38 4.57
CA PHE A 537 -1.88 -8.74 4.75
C PHE A 537 -3.36 -8.76 4.35
N ASP A 538 -3.68 -9.49 3.29
CA ASP A 538 -5.08 -9.85 3.01
C ASP A 538 -5.53 -10.82 4.10
N THR A 539 -6.76 -10.63 4.61
CA THR A 539 -7.33 -11.47 5.67
C THR A 539 -8.61 -12.16 5.20
N ARG A 540 -8.85 -13.37 5.72
CA ARG A 540 -10.05 -14.17 5.48
C ARG A 540 -10.58 -14.67 6.82
N PHE A 541 -11.68 -14.08 7.26
CA PHE A 541 -12.32 -14.37 8.54
C PHE A 541 -13.29 -15.56 8.44
N SER A 542 -13.30 -16.40 9.46
CA SER A 542 -14.37 -17.37 9.73
C SER A 542 -14.50 -17.61 11.23
N SER A 543 -15.68 -17.98 11.72
CA SER A 543 -15.92 -18.20 13.14
C SER A 543 -16.84 -19.41 13.42
N ALA A 544 -16.71 -19.95 14.63
CA ALA A 544 -17.52 -21.03 15.17
C ALA A 544 -17.83 -20.78 16.66
N ILE A 545 -18.83 -21.44 17.21
CA ILE A 545 -19.14 -21.37 18.66
C ILE A 545 -18.05 -22.12 19.44
N TRP A 546 -17.49 -21.49 20.48
CA TRP A 546 -16.48 -22.11 21.35
C TRP A 546 -16.54 -21.52 22.78
N PRO A 547 -16.39 -22.31 23.84
CA PRO A 547 -16.19 -23.77 23.84
C PRO A 547 -17.43 -24.57 23.39
N ALA A 548 -17.19 -25.68 22.68
CA ALA A 548 -18.25 -26.64 22.37
C ALA A 548 -18.77 -27.29 23.67
N SER A 549 -20.08 -27.56 23.75
CA SER A 549 -20.74 -28.04 24.98
C SER A 549 -20.14 -29.32 25.59
N SER A 550 -19.50 -30.17 24.77
CA SER A 550 -18.79 -31.37 25.22
C SER A 550 -17.37 -31.10 25.74
N TYR A 551 -16.68 -30.09 25.21
CA TYR A 551 -15.30 -29.73 25.61
C TYR A 551 -15.27 -28.76 26.80
N LEU A 552 -16.35 -28.03 27.06
CA LEU A 552 -16.43 -27.01 28.12
C LEU A 552 -15.97 -27.51 29.51
N ALA A 553 -16.29 -28.77 29.87
CA ALA A 553 -15.92 -29.36 31.16
C ALA A 553 -14.45 -29.82 31.25
N ASP A 554 -13.76 -29.94 30.11
CA ASP A 554 -12.31 -30.10 30.05
C ASP A 554 -11.63 -28.73 30.07
N PHE A 555 -12.16 -27.74 29.34
CA PHE A 555 -11.65 -26.36 29.36
C PHE A 555 -11.77 -25.69 30.75
N GLU A 556 -12.84 -25.94 31.53
CA GLU A 556 -12.91 -25.47 32.92
C GLU A 556 -11.78 -26.09 33.78
N ARG A 557 -11.45 -27.36 33.55
CA ARG A 557 -10.36 -28.05 34.27
C ARG A 557 -9.00 -27.48 33.89
N GLU A 558 -8.77 -27.30 32.59
CA GLU A 558 -7.58 -26.67 32.02
C GLU A 558 -7.36 -25.25 32.60
N LEU A 559 -8.42 -24.44 32.66
CA LEU A 559 -8.43 -23.13 33.33
C LEU A 559 -8.16 -23.21 34.84
N ARG A 560 -8.71 -24.21 35.53
CA ARG A 560 -8.59 -24.39 36.98
C ARG A 560 -7.18 -24.83 37.39
N ASP A 561 -6.53 -25.64 36.57
CA ASP A 561 -5.18 -26.14 36.80
C ASP A 561 -4.11 -25.09 36.41
N SER A 562 -4.22 -24.47 35.22
CA SER A 562 -3.22 -23.50 34.72
C SER A 562 -3.45 -22.05 35.16
N TYR A 563 -4.70 -21.60 35.28
CA TYR A 563 -5.06 -20.21 35.60
C TYR A 563 -6.00 -20.10 36.82
N PRO A 564 -5.62 -20.66 37.99
CA PRO A 564 -6.49 -20.75 39.17
C PRO A 564 -6.93 -19.38 39.72
N ASN A 565 -6.28 -18.28 39.37
CA ASN A 565 -6.71 -16.93 39.75
C ASN A 565 -7.95 -16.49 38.98
N ILE A 566 -8.02 -16.78 37.68
CA ILE A 566 -9.15 -16.39 36.81
C ILE A 566 -10.42 -17.14 37.24
N ILE A 567 -10.31 -18.46 37.48
CA ILE A 567 -11.43 -19.26 38.01
C ILE A 567 -11.91 -18.76 39.39
N LYS A 568 -11.00 -18.39 40.30
CA LYS A 568 -11.38 -17.80 41.61
C LYS A 568 -12.12 -16.45 41.44
N SER A 569 -11.73 -15.63 40.47
CA SER A 569 -12.43 -14.37 40.18
C SER A 569 -13.85 -14.63 39.64
N ILE A 570 -14.02 -15.61 38.75
CA ILE A 570 -15.32 -16.06 38.24
C ILE A 570 -16.20 -16.61 39.38
N GLU A 571 -15.65 -17.49 40.24
CA GLU A 571 -16.34 -18.05 41.39
C GLU A 571 -16.75 -16.96 42.41
N LYS A 572 -15.87 -15.99 42.68
CA LYS A 572 -16.15 -14.83 43.55
C LYS A 572 -17.25 -13.94 42.98
N LYS A 573 -17.22 -13.65 41.67
CA LYS A 573 -18.24 -12.88 40.96
C LYS A 573 -19.60 -13.57 41.08
N LEU A 574 -19.66 -14.87 40.75
CA LEU A 574 -20.88 -15.67 40.88
C LEU A 574 -21.40 -15.72 42.33
N ALA A 575 -20.53 -15.83 43.33
CA ALA A 575 -20.93 -15.80 44.74
C ALA A 575 -21.48 -14.42 45.17
N THR A 576 -20.97 -13.34 44.59
CA THR A 576 -21.44 -11.97 44.85
C THR A 576 -22.80 -11.72 44.23
N ASP A 577 -23.01 -12.15 42.98
CA ASP A 577 -24.30 -12.00 42.28
C ASP A 577 -25.44 -12.83 42.88
N ASN A 578 -25.09 -13.87 43.66
CA ASN A 578 -26.04 -14.71 44.38
C ASN A 578 -26.16 -14.38 45.88
N ALA A 579 -25.54 -13.30 46.36
CA ALA A 579 -25.51 -12.94 47.77
C ALA A 579 -26.93 -12.70 48.36
N GLY A 580 -27.43 -13.68 49.10
CA GLY A 580 -28.77 -13.68 49.70
C GLY A 580 -29.66 -14.86 49.26
N ASN A 581 -29.29 -15.59 48.21
CA ASN A 581 -30.07 -16.72 47.70
C ASN A 581 -29.43 -18.08 48.05
N SER A 582 -30.25 -19.06 48.43
CA SER A 582 -29.82 -20.46 48.59
C SER A 582 -29.77 -21.18 47.23
N VAL A 583 -28.66 -21.01 46.52
CA VAL A 583 -28.44 -21.57 45.17
C VAL A 583 -28.07 -23.05 45.26
N SER A 584 -28.65 -23.89 44.38
CA SER A 584 -28.26 -25.31 44.28
C SER A 584 -26.93 -25.49 43.54
N SER A 585 -26.17 -26.54 43.87
CA SER A 585 -24.88 -26.84 43.22
C SER A 585 -24.96 -26.93 41.69
N ASN A 586 -26.09 -27.41 41.16
CA ASN A 586 -26.32 -27.48 39.71
C ASN A 586 -26.49 -26.09 39.07
N GLN A 587 -27.16 -25.15 39.76
CA GLN A 587 -27.28 -23.76 39.32
C GLN A 587 -25.93 -23.03 39.42
N GLN A 588 -25.12 -23.34 40.44
CA GLN A 588 -23.77 -22.78 40.57
C GLN A 588 -22.86 -23.24 39.42
N ALA A 589 -22.86 -24.54 39.09
CA ALA A 589 -22.12 -25.07 37.93
C ALA A 589 -22.58 -24.46 36.60
N ALA A 590 -23.90 -24.28 36.42
CA ALA A 590 -24.45 -23.60 35.25
C ALA A 590 -24.03 -22.12 35.16
N GLY A 591 -23.92 -21.42 36.30
CA GLY A 591 -23.41 -20.05 36.38
C GLY A 591 -21.94 -19.93 35.99
N ILE A 592 -21.07 -20.83 36.46
CA ILE A 592 -19.66 -20.89 36.05
C ILE A 592 -19.57 -21.15 34.54
N THR A 593 -20.32 -22.14 34.04
CA THR A 593 -20.46 -22.45 32.60
C THR A 593 -20.86 -21.23 31.76
N GLN A 594 -21.79 -20.41 32.24
CA GLN A 594 -22.25 -19.22 31.51
C GLN A 594 -21.19 -18.12 31.52
N LEU A 595 -20.59 -17.84 32.68
CA LEU A 595 -19.51 -16.85 32.80
C LEU A 595 -18.28 -17.24 31.96
N ILE A 596 -17.97 -18.52 31.79
CA ILE A 596 -16.91 -18.98 30.89
C ILE A 596 -17.25 -18.67 29.43
N LYS A 597 -18.47 -18.91 28.97
CA LYS A 597 -18.87 -18.55 27.59
C LYS A 597 -18.80 -17.04 27.35
N GLU A 598 -19.22 -16.25 28.33
CA GLU A 598 -19.18 -14.80 28.25
C GLU A 598 -17.75 -14.25 28.29
N ASN A 599 -16.84 -14.81 29.10
CA ASN A 599 -15.54 -14.19 29.35
C ASN A 599 -14.38 -14.72 28.50
N PHE A 600 -14.57 -15.74 27.65
CA PHE A 600 -13.50 -16.28 26.82
C PHE A 600 -13.87 -16.33 25.32
N LEU A 601 -12.85 -16.17 24.48
CA LEU A 601 -12.86 -16.47 23.05
C LEU A 601 -11.52 -17.10 22.63
N ARG A 602 -11.47 -17.77 21.47
CA ARG A 602 -10.22 -18.26 20.88
C ARG A 602 -9.95 -17.56 19.56
N LEU A 603 -8.71 -17.14 19.34
CA LEU A 603 -8.24 -16.54 18.09
C LEU A 603 -7.13 -17.42 17.51
N ASN A 604 -7.29 -17.82 16.25
CA ASN A 604 -6.26 -18.47 15.46
C ASN A 604 -5.91 -17.56 14.26
N VAL A 605 -4.63 -17.24 14.06
CA VAL A 605 -4.13 -16.50 12.89
C VAL A 605 -3.06 -17.30 12.18
N TYR A 606 -3.20 -17.54 10.88
CA TYR A 606 -2.32 -18.44 10.13
C TYR A 606 -2.24 -18.06 8.66
N TYR A 607 -1.11 -18.35 8.01
CA TYR A 607 -1.00 -18.19 6.55
C TYR A 607 -1.92 -19.19 5.83
N GLY A 608 -2.75 -18.68 4.91
CA GLY A 608 -3.59 -19.50 4.03
C GLY A 608 -2.79 -20.17 2.91
N ASP A 609 -1.71 -19.51 2.46
CA ASP A 609 -0.68 -20.04 1.57
C ASP A 609 0.67 -19.35 1.85
N LEU A 610 1.76 -19.88 1.27
CA LEU A 610 3.14 -19.37 1.45
C LEU A 610 3.65 -18.60 0.22
N GLN A 611 2.74 -17.92 -0.49
CA GLN A 611 3.08 -17.03 -1.58
C GLN A 611 2.97 -15.57 -1.14
N THR A 612 3.96 -14.77 -1.51
CA THR A 612 3.89 -13.32 -1.41
C THR A 612 3.47 -12.76 -2.77
N VAL A 613 2.43 -11.93 -2.79
CA VAL A 613 1.99 -11.22 -4.00
C VAL A 613 2.66 -9.85 -4.03
N ILE A 614 3.60 -9.65 -4.96
CA ILE A 614 4.30 -8.38 -5.13
C ILE A 614 3.60 -7.58 -6.25
N TYR A 615 3.20 -6.36 -5.92
CA TYR A 615 2.62 -5.37 -6.81
C TYR A 615 3.74 -4.37 -7.17
N GLU A 616 4.42 -4.59 -8.29
CA GLU A 616 5.55 -3.78 -8.76
C GLU A 616 5.06 -2.75 -9.80
N GLU A 617 5.17 -1.47 -9.48
CA GLU A 617 4.93 -0.39 -10.44
C GLU A 617 6.11 -0.24 -11.40
N ILE A 618 5.82 -0.29 -12.70
CA ILE A 618 6.79 -0.07 -13.77
C ILE A 618 6.29 1.01 -14.72
N SER A 619 7.21 1.85 -15.23
CA SER A 619 6.84 2.76 -16.32
C SER A 619 6.50 1.97 -17.57
N ILE A 620 5.43 2.36 -18.26
CA ILE A 620 5.05 1.81 -19.58
C ILE A 620 6.05 2.26 -20.66
N TYR A 621 6.71 3.40 -20.48
CA TYR A 621 7.50 4.05 -21.52
C TYR A 621 8.71 4.80 -20.94
N ASP A 622 9.82 4.07 -20.80
CA ASP A 622 11.05 4.59 -20.23
C ASP A 622 11.89 5.41 -21.23
N ASP A 623 13.01 5.98 -20.74
CA ASP A 623 13.85 6.86 -21.55
C ASP A 623 14.63 6.10 -22.64
N PHE A 624 14.85 4.79 -22.48
CA PHE A 624 15.49 3.94 -23.48
C PHE A 624 14.53 3.56 -24.61
N GLN A 625 13.28 3.20 -24.29
CA GLN A 625 12.22 2.97 -25.27
C GLN A 625 11.92 4.25 -26.07
N PHE A 626 11.85 5.40 -25.40
CA PHE A 626 11.72 6.69 -26.07
C PHE A 626 12.87 6.96 -27.06
N ALA A 627 14.12 6.76 -26.65
CA ALA A 627 15.27 6.90 -27.54
C ALA A 627 15.24 5.92 -28.73
N SER A 628 14.77 4.69 -28.50
CA SER A 628 14.57 3.67 -29.53
C SER A 628 13.53 4.09 -30.57
N ASP A 629 12.33 4.50 -30.13
CA ASP A 629 11.22 4.85 -31.03
C ASP A 629 11.41 6.20 -31.73
N LEU A 630 12.14 7.14 -31.12
CA LEU A 630 12.69 8.30 -31.81
C LEU A 630 13.60 7.86 -32.97
N GLY A 631 14.59 7.02 -32.70
CA GLY A 631 15.54 6.51 -33.70
C GLY A 631 14.85 5.76 -34.83
N GLY A 632 13.90 4.88 -34.50
CA GLY A 632 13.06 4.16 -35.45
C GLY A 632 12.22 5.11 -36.32
N SER A 633 11.66 6.17 -35.74
CA SER A 633 10.90 7.19 -36.49
C SER A 633 11.77 7.98 -37.46
N PHE A 634 12.94 8.45 -37.03
CA PHE A 634 13.90 9.18 -37.88
C PHE A 634 14.41 8.32 -39.05
N GLY A 635 14.70 7.03 -38.77
CA GLY A 635 15.08 6.05 -39.79
C GLY A 635 13.94 5.78 -40.79
N LEU A 636 12.72 5.51 -40.31
CA LEU A 636 11.58 5.14 -41.15
C LEU A 636 11.13 6.27 -42.08
N TRP A 637 11.00 7.50 -41.58
CA TRP A 637 10.39 8.60 -42.35
C TRP A 637 11.38 9.34 -43.26
N VAL A 638 12.67 9.43 -42.89
CA VAL A 638 13.65 10.27 -43.61
C VAL A 638 14.98 9.55 -43.90
N GLY A 639 15.16 8.33 -43.40
CA GLY A 639 16.42 7.60 -43.50
C GLY A 639 17.52 8.13 -42.58
N TRP A 640 17.16 8.88 -41.54
CA TRP A 640 18.13 9.50 -40.63
C TRP A 640 18.62 8.49 -39.59
N SER A 641 19.94 8.47 -39.43
CA SER A 641 20.69 7.71 -38.44
C SER A 641 21.49 8.66 -37.55
N VAL A 642 22.18 8.11 -36.53
CA VAL A 642 23.14 8.88 -35.72
C VAL A 642 24.25 9.51 -36.59
N ILE A 643 24.66 8.84 -37.67
CA ILE A 643 25.64 9.37 -38.63
C ILE A 643 25.04 10.57 -39.38
N SER A 644 23.79 10.47 -39.82
CA SER A 644 23.06 11.56 -40.49
C SER A 644 22.99 12.82 -39.61
N MET A 645 22.81 12.65 -38.29
CA MET A 645 22.82 13.79 -37.37
C MET A 645 24.19 14.48 -37.29
N VAL A 646 25.30 13.74 -37.44
CA VAL A 646 26.65 14.32 -37.57
C VAL A 646 26.80 15.08 -38.89
N GLU A 647 26.28 14.55 -40.01
CA GLU A 647 26.27 15.28 -41.30
C GLU A 647 25.59 16.66 -41.19
N PHE A 648 24.47 16.75 -40.47
CA PHE A 648 23.76 18.02 -40.24
C PHE A 648 24.52 18.96 -39.29
N VAL A 649 25.29 18.43 -38.34
CA VAL A 649 26.18 19.25 -37.48
C VAL A 649 27.37 19.78 -38.28
N GLU A 650 27.98 18.97 -39.16
CA GLU A 650 29.02 19.44 -40.09
C GLU A 650 28.49 20.55 -41.00
N LEU A 651 27.30 20.37 -41.59
CA LEU A 651 26.63 21.40 -42.40
C LEU A 651 26.40 22.70 -41.62
N PHE A 652 25.93 22.61 -40.37
CA PHE A 652 25.70 23.77 -39.52
C PHE A 652 27.01 24.50 -39.18
N LEU A 653 28.09 23.76 -38.92
CA LEU A 653 29.42 24.32 -38.68
C LEU A 653 29.99 25.00 -39.94
N ASP A 654 29.86 24.38 -41.12
CA ASP A 654 30.26 24.98 -42.41
C ASP A 654 29.52 26.31 -42.65
N PHE A 655 28.21 26.37 -42.37
CA PHE A 655 27.45 27.62 -42.43
C PHE A 655 27.88 28.65 -41.39
N LEU A 656 28.10 28.27 -40.13
CA LEU A 656 28.62 29.19 -39.11
C LEU A 656 29.98 29.77 -39.52
N VAL A 657 30.89 28.94 -40.01
CA VAL A 657 32.19 29.35 -40.53
C VAL A 657 32.02 30.34 -41.68
N PHE A 658 31.16 30.03 -42.66
CA PHE A 658 30.84 30.92 -43.79
C PHE A 658 30.32 32.29 -43.34
N PHE A 659 29.33 32.33 -42.43
CA PHE A 659 28.78 33.59 -41.92
C PHE A 659 29.79 34.38 -41.06
N CYS A 660 30.64 33.70 -40.27
CA CYS A 660 31.71 34.35 -39.52
C CYS A 660 32.79 34.97 -40.43
N TYR A 661 33.21 34.28 -41.49
CA TYR A 661 34.12 34.85 -42.50
C TYR A 661 33.48 36.05 -43.22
N GLY A 662 32.20 35.98 -43.57
CA GLY A 662 31.43 37.11 -44.10
C GLY A 662 31.47 38.32 -43.16
N ALA A 663 31.10 38.13 -41.89
CA ALA A 663 31.10 39.19 -40.88
C ALA A 663 32.49 39.83 -40.67
N CYS A 664 33.58 39.04 -40.70
CA CYS A 664 34.94 39.53 -40.50
C CYS A 664 35.48 40.40 -41.65
N THR A 665 35.02 40.23 -42.89
CA THR A 665 35.55 41.00 -44.04
C THR A 665 35.05 42.44 -44.11
N THR A 666 33.83 42.72 -43.61
CA THR A 666 33.18 44.04 -43.69
C THR A 666 33.90 45.18 -42.93
N LYS A 667 34.78 44.86 -41.98
CA LYS A 667 35.41 45.85 -41.07
C LYS A 667 36.66 46.57 -41.61
N LYS A 668 37.12 46.31 -42.84
CA LYS A 668 38.33 46.95 -43.42
C LYS A 668 38.01 48.01 -44.47
N LYS A 669 37.84 49.27 -44.04
CA LYS A 669 37.85 50.44 -44.95
C LYS A 669 39.28 50.70 -45.49
N PRO A 670 39.48 50.98 -46.79
CA PRO A 670 40.79 51.30 -47.35
C PRO A 670 41.21 52.74 -47.05
N LYS A 671 42.52 52.97 -46.84
CA LYS A 671 43.12 54.33 -46.88
C LYS A 671 43.28 54.76 -48.33
N LYS A 672 42.91 56.01 -48.67
CA LYS A 672 43.30 56.63 -49.94
C LYS A 672 44.81 56.96 -49.91
N GLN A 673 45.51 56.63 -50.98
CA GLN A 673 46.74 57.31 -51.38
C GLN A 673 46.41 58.16 -52.61
N ASN A 674 46.77 59.44 -52.58
CA ASN A 674 46.76 60.27 -53.77
C ASN A 674 48.17 60.22 -54.39
N MET A 675 48.27 59.90 -55.67
CA MET A 675 49.50 60.15 -56.44
C MET A 675 49.52 61.62 -56.92
N ALA A 676 50.72 62.16 -57.12
CA ALA A 676 50.93 63.51 -57.61
C ALA A 676 50.76 63.62 -59.14
N ASN A 677 50.64 64.86 -59.62
CA ASN A 677 51.03 65.24 -60.97
C ASN A 677 51.67 66.65 -60.90
N ASN A 678 52.63 66.91 -61.79
CA ASN A 678 53.48 68.10 -61.72
C ASN A 678 52.89 69.31 -62.45
N SER A 679 53.10 70.49 -61.86
CA SER A 679 53.51 71.71 -62.59
C SER A 679 54.20 72.66 -61.60
#